data_AF-A0A3E0NE91-F1
#
_entry.id   AF-A0A3E0NE91-F1
#
_cell.length_a   1.000
_cell.length_b   1.000
_cell.length_c   1.000
_cell.angle_alpha   90.00
_cell.angle_beta   90.00
_cell.angle_gamma   90.00
#
_symmetry.space_group_name_H-M   'P 1'
#
loop_
_entity.id
_entity.type
_entity.pdbx_description
1 polymer ?
#
loop_
_entity_poly.entity_id
_entity_poly.type
_entity_poly.pdbx_seq_one_letter_code
_entity_poly.pdbx_strand_id
1 'polypeptide(L)'
;MNRRYWKRNSVYEGAFTALLMLVGLFIGARASDAKETLGRIDDNDILEAVEEDLRTDNAVPEHQIYVEVRGGIVTLSGTSNTLLGKRRAQRLIESLRGVRGVVNRVTVPRTNRTDGEILSDVKDVLRDDQVADLAELKLELQDGVATLSGVVDSFAERELTDHAVAGVRGVVDIDNRITVNQTQSRSDAEILPEIERRLASSPWLTSDSINVNVENGSVTLTGVVGSVQEKSLARVLSWVTGVRTVDNRQLEVAQWRDQPHRRDSLVVMRNDTQLKRAVEDSLLYDPRVRHAQITVHVRYGAVSLFGTVRTLSAKRAAEQDAKDTLGVRRVRNHLKVEPTEFLDDVAITEWANKVFLRDAVLSEFDVQVTTRFGKVFLSGKVNSVYAKDRAAELIANIPGALDLYNGIEVESTWQPKLDAEIVEDVRRRLRWSPLLDADRIKVSVDDGLVTLEGVVDTPQEREAATRHARQGGARRVVDQLRVRNGRVAPAGLTATLIVEQDTYELDAAQSGDKFRQALRAARKGFNYGHLPPAPKVDLTFKLQNAGDEPVKVRLGHDSGGFEFVLAGEGAEHIRIRRPFAADLNLGSLVTIEPGEEYSIPIESLEYGFRGKSDRWYWTEPGEYTLHVTLSWPTDVSGIYGEFSVTATSDTLTVLEADGENR
;
A
#
# COMPACT_ATOMS: atom_id res chain seq x y z
N MET A 1 -71.22 7.93 -5.23
CA MET A 1 -72.46 8.21 -4.48
C MET A 1 -72.26 7.77 -3.02
N ASN A 2 -72.60 8.57 -2.00
CA ASN A 2 -73.90 8.55 -1.27
C ASN A 2 -74.23 7.13 -0.74
N ARG A 3 -74.45 6.83 0.57
CA ARG A 3 -74.71 7.60 1.83
C ARG A 3 -74.26 6.76 3.06
N ARG A 4 -74.34 7.16 4.35
CA ARG A 4 -74.18 8.42 5.13
C ARG A 4 -74.62 8.12 6.61
N TYR A 5 -73.95 8.71 7.62
CA TYR A 5 -74.14 8.53 9.10
C TYR A 5 -73.59 7.21 9.70
N TRP A 6 -72.88 7.10 10.85
CA TRP A 6 -72.74 7.84 12.15
C TRP A 6 -73.61 7.30 13.32
N LYS A 7 -72.96 6.81 14.39
CA LYS A 7 -72.81 7.53 15.70
C LYS A 7 -72.12 6.71 16.80
N ARG A 8 -71.06 7.30 17.42
CA ARG A 8 -70.76 7.41 18.89
C ARG A 8 -70.60 6.11 19.71
N ASN A 9 -69.87 6.04 20.84
CA ASN A 9 -69.04 6.94 21.68
C ASN A 9 -68.02 6.00 22.40
N SER A 10 -66.84 6.37 22.93
CA SER A 10 -66.05 7.61 23.00
C SER A 10 -64.58 7.24 23.31
N VAL A 11 -63.64 8.18 23.19
CA VAL A 11 -62.22 8.02 23.59
C VAL A 11 -61.71 9.29 24.28
N TYR A 12 -60.80 9.12 25.24
CA TYR A 12 -59.70 10.05 25.57
C TYR A 12 -58.42 9.18 25.41
N GLU A 13 -57.50 9.40 24.47
CA GLU A 13 -56.64 10.58 24.18
C GLU A 13 -55.53 10.78 25.22
N GLY A 14 -54.30 10.93 24.73
CA GLY A 14 -53.10 11.03 25.58
C GLY A 14 -51.73 10.79 24.90
N ALA A 15 -51.66 10.56 23.58
CA ALA A 15 -50.39 10.42 22.85
C ALA A 15 -50.54 10.83 21.37
N PHE A 16 -49.40 11.17 20.73
CA PHE A 16 -49.23 11.45 19.29
C PHE A 16 -50.05 12.60 18.67
N THR A 17 -49.44 13.79 18.56
CA THR A 17 -49.12 14.52 17.29
C THR A 17 -49.03 16.03 17.49
N ALA A 18 -47.82 16.62 17.53
CA ALA A 18 -47.64 18.08 17.50
C ALA A 18 -46.20 18.54 17.17
N LEU A 19 -45.70 18.36 15.93
CA LEU A 19 -44.79 19.35 15.30
C LEU A 19 -44.61 19.13 13.78
N LEU A 20 -45.48 19.72 12.96
CA LEU A 20 -45.23 19.85 11.51
C LEU A 20 -46.01 21.01 10.87
N MET A 21 -45.70 22.25 11.27
CA MET A 21 -45.85 23.49 10.47
C MET A 21 -45.48 24.72 11.32
N LEU A 22 -44.31 25.32 11.09
CA LEU A 22 -44.14 26.77 11.22
C LEU A 22 -42.92 27.23 10.41
N VAL A 23 -43.18 27.63 9.16
CA VAL A 23 -42.20 28.34 8.32
C VAL A 23 -42.37 29.83 8.57
N GLY A 24 -41.35 30.51 9.10
CA GLY A 24 -41.44 31.93 9.40
C GLY A 24 -40.19 32.53 10.03
N LEU A 25 -39.33 33.13 9.19
CA LEU A 25 -38.28 34.11 9.48
C LEU A 25 -37.51 33.97 10.83
N PHE A 26 -36.27 33.49 10.74
CA PHE A 26 -35.13 34.28 11.25
C PHE A 26 -33.99 34.20 10.23
N ILE A 27 -33.78 35.30 9.49
CA ILE A 27 -32.67 35.46 8.55
C ILE A 27 -31.64 36.40 9.21
N GLY A 28 -30.36 36.01 9.20
CA GLY A 28 -29.26 36.95 9.46
C GLY A 28 -28.49 36.76 10.76
N ALA A 29 -27.79 35.63 10.91
CA ALA A 29 -26.67 35.51 11.85
C ALA A 29 -25.55 34.64 11.23
N ARG A 30 -24.60 35.31 10.56
CA ARG A 30 -23.27 34.82 10.14
C ARG A 30 -23.12 33.34 9.72
N ALA A 31 -23.23 33.11 8.42
CA ALA A 31 -22.38 32.10 7.77
C ALA A 31 -20.92 32.63 7.70
N SER A 32 -20.17 32.47 8.79
CA SER A 32 -18.71 32.70 8.83
C SER A 32 -17.94 31.63 9.60
N ASP A 33 -18.58 30.95 10.55
CA ASP A 33 -17.92 30.03 11.48
C ASP A 33 -18.11 28.54 11.12
N ALA A 34 -18.60 28.25 9.90
CA ALA A 34 -18.64 26.92 9.30
C ALA A 34 -17.24 26.44 8.83
N LYS A 35 -16.21 26.66 9.65
CA LYS A 35 -14.85 26.12 9.48
C LYS A 35 -14.70 24.88 10.36
N GLU A 36 -15.60 23.93 10.13
CA GLU A 36 -16.09 22.98 11.13
C GLU A 36 -15.22 21.71 11.20
N THR A 37 -14.39 21.61 12.26
CA THR A 37 -13.85 20.36 12.84
C THR A 37 -13.10 19.35 11.93
N LEU A 38 -12.46 19.79 10.85
CA LEU A 38 -11.42 19.00 10.17
C LEU A 38 -10.20 18.80 11.09
N GLY A 39 -10.09 17.65 11.76
CA GLY A 39 -8.89 17.26 12.51
C GLY A 39 -9.03 16.16 13.58
N ARG A 40 -10.26 15.85 14.04
CA ARG A 40 -10.50 14.81 15.07
C ARG A 40 -10.89 13.46 14.44
N ILE A 41 -10.55 12.36 15.13
CA ILE A 41 -10.96 10.99 14.82
C ILE A 41 -11.50 10.38 16.12
N ASP A 42 -12.77 10.57 16.45
CA ASP A 42 -13.29 10.05 17.73
C ASP A 42 -13.87 8.63 17.66
N ASP A 43 -14.31 8.12 18.81
CA ASP A 43 -14.79 6.73 18.94
C ASP A 43 -15.97 6.43 18.00
N ASN A 44 -16.78 7.44 17.62
CA ASN A 44 -17.88 7.28 16.67
C ASN A 44 -17.38 7.21 15.23
N ASP A 45 -16.39 8.04 14.85
CA ASP A 45 -15.73 7.93 13.54
C ASP A 45 -15.14 6.51 13.36
N ILE A 46 -14.46 6.01 14.40
CA ILE A 46 -13.85 4.68 14.41
C ILE A 46 -14.92 3.59 14.34
N LEU A 47 -16.05 3.74 15.04
CA LEU A 47 -17.16 2.77 14.98
C LEU A 47 -17.74 2.65 13.55
N GLU A 48 -18.07 3.76 12.88
CA GLU A 48 -18.57 3.75 11.50
C GLU A 48 -17.57 3.06 10.55
N ALA A 49 -16.27 3.35 10.72
CA ALA A 49 -15.22 2.75 9.90
C ALA A 49 -15.07 1.24 10.11
N VAL A 50 -15.19 0.78 11.36
CA VAL A 50 -15.13 -0.65 11.71
C VAL A 50 -16.35 -1.39 11.18
N GLU A 51 -17.55 -0.85 11.37
CA GLU A 51 -18.78 -1.47 10.89
C GLU A 51 -18.77 -1.58 9.36
N GLU A 52 -18.40 -0.51 8.64
CA GLU A 52 -18.29 -0.54 7.16
C GLU A 52 -17.24 -1.54 6.64
N ASP A 53 -16.09 -1.69 7.29
CA ASP A 53 -15.07 -2.67 6.88
C ASP A 53 -15.46 -4.12 7.18
N LEU A 54 -16.18 -4.37 8.28
CA LEU A 54 -16.77 -5.68 8.56
C LEU A 54 -17.90 -6.00 7.55
N ARG A 55 -18.80 -5.04 7.28
CA ARG A 55 -19.93 -5.14 6.34
C ARG A 55 -19.51 -5.44 4.90
N THR A 56 -18.32 -5.01 4.50
CA THR A 56 -17.81 -5.14 3.13
C THR A 56 -16.84 -6.29 2.93
N ASP A 57 -16.39 -6.95 3.99
CA ASP A 57 -15.56 -8.14 3.90
C ASP A 57 -16.40 -9.41 3.95
N ASN A 58 -16.82 -9.91 2.77
CA ASN A 58 -17.65 -11.12 2.64
C ASN A 58 -17.08 -12.40 3.30
N ALA A 59 -15.82 -12.42 3.77
CA ALA A 59 -15.26 -13.52 4.54
C ALA A 59 -15.40 -13.37 6.07
N VAL A 60 -16.03 -12.29 6.53
CA VAL A 60 -16.38 -12.03 7.92
C VAL A 60 -17.90 -11.86 7.99
N PRO A 61 -18.66 -12.74 8.69
CA PRO A 61 -20.11 -12.60 8.78
C PRO A 61 -20.49 -11.48 9.77
N GLU A 62 -20.47 -10.24 9.30
CA GLU A 62 -20.77 -9.00 10.06
C GLU A 62 -22.04 -9.12 10.93
N HIS A 63 -23.12 -9.71 10.40
CA HIS A 63 -24.39 -9.94 11.12
C HIS A 63 -24.27 -10.82 12.39
N GLN A 64 -23.08 -11.33 12.70
CA GLN A 64 -22.75 -12.10 13.89
C GLN A 64 -21.74 -11.40 14.82
N ILE A 65 -21.24 -10.22 14.46
CA ILE A 65 -20.18 -9.51 15.18
C ILE A 65 -20.67 -8.13 15.63
N TYR A 66 -20.74 -7.92 16.94
CA TYR A 66 -21.05 -6.64 17.57
C TYR A 66 -19.78 -5.89 17.95
N VAL A 67 -19.80 -4.57 17.77
CA VAL A 67 -18.66 -3.67 17.94
C VAL A 67 -18.95 -2.67 19.06
N GLU A 68 -17.98 -2.45 19.96
CA GLU A 68 -17.94 -1.28 20.84
C GLU A 68 -16.59 -0.57 20.69
N VAL A 69 -16.58 0.76 20.66
CA VAL A 69 -15.33 1.55 20.66
C VAL A 69 -15.30 2.46 21.90
N ARG A 70 -14.17 2.47 22.62
CA ARG A 70 -13.94 3.35 23.78
C ARG A 70 -12.47 3.79 23.87
N GLY A 71 -12.18 5.08 23.73
CA GLY A 71 -10.82 5.64 23.78
C GLY A 71 -9.87 5.10 22.70
N GLY A 72 -10.40 4.79 21.52
CA GLY A 72 -9.71 4.12 20.42
C GLY A 72 -9.52 2.61 20.61
N ILE A 73 -10.03 1.99 21.68
CA ILE A 73 -10.00 0.54 21.88
C ILE A 73 -11.28 -0.06 21.33
N VAL A 74 -11.16 -0.93 20.32
CA VAL A 74 -12.30 -1.63 19.69
C VAL A 74 -12.50 -2.99 20.36
N THR A 75 -13.69 -3.28 20.84
CA THR A 75 -14.09 -4.60 21.34
C THR A 75 -15.01 -5.27 20.32
N LEU A 76 -14.60 -6.45 19.84
CA LEU A 76 -15.48 -7.32 19.05
C LEU A 76 -16.12 -8.38 19.94
N SER A 77 -17.36 -8.77 19.65
CA SER A 77 -18.04 -9.87 20.34
C SER A 77 -19.07 -10.54 19.42
N GLY A 78 -19.49 -11.77 19.74
CA GLY A 78 -20.44 -12.55 18.93
C GLY A 78 -19.84 -13.84 18.38
N THR A 79 -20.18 -14.24 17.16
CA THR A 79 -19.73 -15.51 16.53
C THR A 79 -19.03 -15.31 15.18
N SER A 80 -18.19 -16.27 14.81
CA SER A 80 -17.65 -16.43 13.45
C SER A 80 -17.49 -17.92 13.14
N ASN A 81 -17.76 -18.32 11.90
CA ASN A 81 -17.74 -19.74 11.49
C ASN A 81 -16.35 -20.40 11.61
N THR A 82 -15.26 -19.62 11.61
CA THR A 82 -13.88 -20.13 11.57
C THR A 82 -12.92 -19.28 12.41
N LEU A 83 -11.83 -19.89 12.90
CA LEU A 83 -10.77 -19.16 13.57
C LEU A 83 -10.02 -18.18 12.64
N LEU A 84 -9.87 -18.51 11.35
CA LEU A 84 -9.39 -17.56 10.34
C LEU A 84 -10.32 -16.35 10.19
N GLY A 85 -11.65 -16.52 10.20
CA GLY A 85 -12.63 -15.43 10.17
C GLY A 85 -12.53 -14.53 11.40
N LYS A 86 -12.51 -15.12 12.61
CA LYS A 86 -12.26 -14.42 13.89
C LYS A 86 -10.97 -13.60 13.85
N ARG A 87 -9.88 -14.15 13.30
CA ARG A 87 -8.57 -13.47 13.18
C ARG A 87 -8.53 -12.45 12.04
N ARG A 88 -9.33 -12.63 10.97
CA ARG A 88 -9.47 -11.68 9.85
C ARG A 88 -10.17 -10.40 10.31
N ALA A 89 -11.29 -10.53 11.01
CA ALA A 89 -12.03 -9.40 11.59
C ALA A 89 -11.12 -8.50 12.45
N GLN A 90 -10.29 -9.11 13.30
CA GLN A 90 -9.30 -8.40 14.12
C GLN A 90 -8.24 -7.69 13.27
N ARG A 91 -7.57 -8.39 12.32
CA ARG A 91 -6.49 -7.79 11.51
C ARG A 91 -6.96 -6.63 10.62
N LEU A 92 -8.19 -6.68 10.11
CA LEU A 92 -8.79 -5.55 9.37
C LEU A 92 -8.82 -4.30 10.27
N ILE A 93 -9.34 -4.43 11.48
CA ILE A 93 -9.51 -3.35 12.44
C ILE A 93 -8.17 -2.87 13.04
N GLU A 94 -7.23 -3.79 13.30
CA GLU A 94 -5.87 -3.44 13.73
C GLU A 94 -5.14 -2.56 12.70
N SER A 95 -5.54 -2.63 11.43
CA SER A 95 -5.01 -1.77 10.36
C SER A 95 -5.67 -0.39 10.27
N LEU A 96 -6.79 -0.12 10.94
CA LEU A 96 -7.47 1.18 10.84
C LEU A 96 -6.72 2.26 11.64
N ARG A 97 -6.46 3.41 11.01
CA ARG A 97 -5.89 4.61 11.65
C ARG A 97 -6.71 5.01 12.89
N GLY A 98 -6.04 5.29 14.01
CA GLY A 98 -6.70 5.72 15.24
C GLY A 98 -7.25 4.58 16.12
N VAL A 99 -7.34 3.34 15.63
CA VAL A 99 -7.49 2.16 16.50
C VAL A 99 -6.21 1.97 17.29
N ARG A 100 -6.32 1.94 18.62
CA ARG A 100 -5.20 1.83 19.57
C ARG A 100 -5.04 0.42 20.17
N GLY A 101 -6.04 -0.44 19.99
CA GLY A 101 -6.03 -1.85 20.40
C GLY A 101 -7.35 -2.53 20.06
N VAL A 102 -7.31 -3.85 19.86
CA VAL A 102 -8.49 -4.67 19.57
C VAL A 102 -8.66 -5.76 20.63
N VAL A 103 -9.84 -5.84 21.22
CA VAL A 103 -10.24 -6.85 22.22
C VAL A 103 -11.20 -7.83 21.55
N ASN A 104 -10.66 -8.89 20.96
CA ASN A 104 -11.42 -9.85 20.17
C ASN A 104 -12.10 -10.92 21.06
N ARG A 105 -13.38 -10.73 21.37
CA ARG A 105 -14.24 -11.69 22.10
C ARG A 105 -15.18 -12.46 21.18
N VAL A 106 -14.90 -12.50 19.87
CA VAL A 106 -15.66 -13.33 18.93
C VAL A 106 -15.39 -14.80 19.25
N THR A 107 -16.45 -15.59 19.27
CA THR A 107 -16.42 -17.03 19.54
C THR A 107 -16.53 -17.82 18.23
N VAL A 108 -15.93 -19.01 18.20
CA VAL A 108 -16.06 -19.96 17.08
C VAL A 108 -16.89 -21.15 17.57
N PRO A 109 -17.99 -21.53 16.91
CA PRO A 109 -18.81 -22.65 17.35
C PRO A 109 -18.08 -23.98 17.10
N ARG A 110 -18.26 -24.96 17.98
CA ARG A 110 -17.76 -26.33 17.72
C ARG A 110 -18.47 -26.94 16.52
N THR A 111 -17.71 -27.69 15.73
CA THR A 111 -18.27 -28.56 14.67
C THR A 111 -18.62 -29.93 15.24
N ASN A 112 -19.38 -30.74 14.48
CA ASN A 112 -19.69 -32.13 14.83
C ASN A 112 -18.51 -33.10 14.61
N ARG A 113 -17.32 -32.62 14.23
CA ARG A 113 -16.12 -33.45 14.06
C ARG A 113 -15.54 -33.81 15.43
N THR A 114 -14.95 -35.00 15.54
CA THR A 114 -14.21 -35.40 16.73
C THR A 114 -12.85 -34.71 16.79
N ASP A 115 -12.35 -34.49 18.01
CA ASP A 115 -11.02 -33.90 18.23
C ASP A 115 -9.90 -34.75 17.61
N GLY A 116 -10.10 -36.07 17.46
CA GLY A 116 -9.17 -36.97 16.78
C GLY A 116 -9.09 -36.78 15.26
N GLU A 117 -10.22 -36.52 14.59
CA GLU A 117 -10.25 -36.20 13.15
C GLU A 117 -9.61 -34.84 12.88
N ILE A 118 -9.93 -33.83 13.69
CA ILE A 118 -9.35 -32.49 13.58
C ILE A 118 -7.83 -32.55 13.84
N LEU A 119 -7.38 -33.29 14.85
CA LEU A 119 -5.95 -33.48 15.14
C LEU A 119 -5.20 -34.24 14.03
N SER A 120 -5.88 -35.10 13.26
CA SER A 120 -5.29 -35.71 12.05
C SER A 120 -5.06 -34.66 10.97
N ASP A 121 -6.07 -33.83 10.68
CA ASP A 121 -5.93 -32.77 9.67
C ASP A 121 -4.90 -31.70 10.07
N VAL A 122 -4.80 -31.37 11.36
CA VAL A 122 -3.73 -30.50 11.91
C VAL A 122 -2.35 -31.08 11.64
N LYS A 123 -2.16 -32.38 11.87
CA LYS A 123 -0.88 -33.08 11.60
C LYS A 123 -0.59 -33.21 10.11
N ASP A 124 -1.62 -33.26 9.27
CA ASP A 124 -1.44 -33.34 7.83
C ASP A 124 -1.12 -31.96 7.23
N VAL A 125 -1.86 -30.90 7.58
CA VAL A 125 -1.57 -29.53 7.12
C VAL A 125 -0.17 -29.08 7.50
N LEU A 126 0.27 -29.33 8.74
CA LEU A 126 1.65 -28.99 9.16
C LEU A 126 2.73 -29.81 8.44
N ARG A 127 2.41 -31.01 7.93
CA ARG A 127 3.32 -31.80 7.10
C ARG A 127 3.38 -31.28 5.67
N ASP A 128 2.21 -30.94 5.14
CA ASP A 128 2.01 -30.47 3.76
C ASP A 128 2.68 -29.09 3.55
N ASP A 129 2.53 -28.17 4.52
CA ASP A 129 3.07 -26.80 4.46
C ASP A 129 4.60 -26.73 4.69
N GLN A 130 5.23 -27.76 5.28
CA GLN A 130 6.67 -27.84 5.59
C GLN A 130 7.24 -26.64 6.38
N VAL A 131 6.40 -25.95 7.14
CA VAL A 131 6.77 -24.74 7.90
C VAL A 131 7.70 -25.04 9.06
N ALA A 132 7.43 -26.12 9.81
CA ALA A 132 8.15 -26.56 11.00
C ALA A 132 8.30 -28.08 11.00
N ASP A 133 9.31 -28.64 11.68
CA ASP A 133 9.44 -30.09 11.82
C ASP A 133 8.43 -30.65 12.84
N LEU A 134 7.53 -31.51 12.37
CA LEU A 134 6.56 -32.22 13.18
C LEU A 134 7.18 -33.14 14.25
N ALA A 135 8.45 -33.51 14.12
CA ALA A 135 9.17 -34.25 15.16
C ALA A 135 9.46 -33.41 16.42
N GLU A 136 9.54 -32.07 16.28
CA GLU A 136 9.84 -31.14 17.38
C GLU A 136 8.57 -30.57 18.04
N LEU A 137 7.40 -30.81 17.44
CA LEU A 137 6.10 -30.32 17.89
C LEU A 137 5.23 -31.41 18.54
N LYS A 138 4.90 -31.20 19.82
CA LYS A 138 3.83 -31.92 20.53
C LYS A 138 2.50 -31.20 20.31
N LEU A 139 1.60 -31.89 19.62
CA LEU A 139 0.27 -31.42 19.22
C LEU A 139 -0.83 -32.16 19.99
N GLU A 140 -1.64 -31.43 20.73
CA GLU A 140 -2.82 -31.93 21.45
C GLU A 140 -4.06 -31.12 21.06
N LEU A 141 -5.23 -31.76 21.00
CA LEU A 141 -6.50 -31.10 20.75
C LEU A 141 -7.51 -31.52 21.81
N GLN A 142 -8.22 -30.55 22.39
CA GLN A 142 -9.33 -30.80 23.30
C GLN A 142 -10.45 -29.81 23.04
N ASP A 143 -11.66 -30.32 22.85
CA ASP A 143 -12.87 -29.53 22.67
C ASP A 143 -12.81 -28.53 21.48
N GLY A 144 -12.04 -28.88 20.44
CA GLY A 144 -11.71 -28.03 19.30
C GLY A 144 -10.54 -27.04 19.51
N VAL A 145 -9.98 -26.94 20.72
CA VAL A 145 -8.83 -26.07 21.01
C VAL A 145 -7.52 -26.81 20.78
N ALA A 146 -6.65 -26.27 19.95
CA ALA A 146 -5.33 -26.86 19.67
C ALA A 146 -4.27 -26.31 20.64
N THR A 147 -3.63 -27.20 21.40
CA THR A 147 -2.41 -26.86 22.16
C THR A 147 -1.20 -27.22 21.31
N LEU A 148 -0.42 -26.19 20.96
CA LEU A 148 0.82 -26.33 20.19
C LEU A 148 1.99 -26.12 21.15
N SER A 149 2.88 -27.10 21.28
CA SER A 149 4.02 -27.01 22.20
C SER A 149 5.24 -27.71 21.61
N GLY A 150 6.44 -27.26 21.94
CA GLY A 150 7.66 -27.78 21.35
C GLY A 150 8.73 -26.72 21.20
N VAL A 151 9.69 -27.02 20.32
CA VAL A 151 10.79 -26.14 19.93
C VAL A 151 10.69 -25.88 18.41
N VAL A 152 11.13 -24.70 17.98
CA VAL A 152 11.35 -24.33 16.58
C VAL A 152 12.60 -23.44 16.45
N ASP A 153 13.18 -23.36 15.25
CA ASP A 153 14.38 -22.53 14.99
C ASP A 153 14.05 -21.03 14.97
N SER A 154 12.85 -20.65 14.50
CA SER A 154 12.52 -19.23 14.28
C SER A 154 11.16 -18.76 14.83
N PHE A 155 11.06 -17.46 15.11
CA PHE A 155 9.80 -16.85 15.50
C PHE A 155 8.77 -16.81 14.34
N ALA A 156 9.23 -16.61 13.10
CA ALA A 156 8.35 -16.59 11.93
C ALA A 156 7.68 -17.95 11.68
N GLU A 157 8.44 -19.04 11.85
CA GLU A 157 7.96 -20.43 11.83
C GLU A 157 6.87 -20.67 12.88
N ARG A 158 7.07 -20.22 14.13
CA ARG A 158 6.05 -20.29 15.19
C ARG A 158 4.73 -19.61 14.81
N GLU A 159 4.77 -18.41 14.24
CA GLU A 159 3.55 -17.68 13.85
C GLU A 159 2.90 -18.31 12.59
N LEU A 160 3.69 -18.85 11.65
CA LEU A 160 3.16 -19.57 10.49
C LEU A 160 2.53 -20.92 10.89
N THR A 161 3.11 -21.66 11.84
CA THR A 161 2.50 -22.88 12.42
C THR A 161 1.12 -22.55 13.02
N ASP A 162 1.03 -21.47 13.80
CA ASP A 162 -0.25 -20.98 14.36
C ASP A 162 -1.25 -20.48 13.30
N HIS A 163 -0.76 -19.95 12.17
CA HIS A 163 -1.61 -19.58 11.04
C HIS A 163 -2.16 -20.80 10.30
N ALA A 164 -1.30 -21.79 10.01
CA ALA A 164 -1.65 -23.01 9.31
C ALA A 164 -2.69 -23.82 10.10
N VAL A 165 -2.47 -24.01 11.41
CA VAL A 165 -3.42 -24.70 12.30
C VAL A 165 -4.76 -23.95 12.40
N ALA A 166 -4.76 -22.61 12.40
CA ALA A 166 -6.00 -21.84 12.44
C ALA A 166 -6.85 -21.99 11.16
N GLY A 167 -6.24 -22.43 10.06
CA GLY A 167 -6.92 -22.79 8.82
C GLY A 167 -7.60 -24.16 8.83
N VAL A 168 -7.44 -24.99 9.87
CA VAL A 168 -8.01 -26.35 9.88
C VAL A 168 -9.48 -26.36 10.31
N ARG A 169 -10.34 -26.98 9.50
CA ARG A 169 -11.78 -27.10 9.70
C ARG A 169 -12.11 -27.82 11.03
N GLY A 170 -12.53 -27.03 12.02
CA GLY A 170 -12.93 -27.51 13.34
C GLY A 170 -12.04 -27.01 14.48
N VAL A 171 -10.91 -26.35 14.19
CA VAL A 171 -10.13 -25.62 15.21
C VAL A 171 -10.91 -24.37 15.64
N VAL A 172 -11.16 -24.28 16.94
CA VAL A 172 -11.96 -23.23 17.60
C VAL A 172 -11.07 -22.13 18.18
N ASP A 173 -9.96 -22.51 18.81
CA ASP A 173 -8.92 -21.58 19.29
C ASP A 173 -7.55 -22.29 19.37
N ILE A 174 -6.47 -21.54 19.60
CA ILE A 174 -5.10 -22.07 19.67
C ILE A 174 -4.36 -21.54 20.91
N ASP A 175 -3.80 -22.47 21.68
CA ASP A 175 -2.85 -22.20 22.76
C ASP A 175 -1.42 -22.49 22.25
N ASN A 176 -0.78 -21.45 21.70
CA ASN A 176 0.56 -21.55 21.12
C ASN A 176 1.65 -21.37 22.19
N ARG A 177 2.08 -22.49 22.76
CA ARG A 177 3.18 -22.63 23.73
C ARG A 177 4.50 -23.08 23.08
N ILE A 178 4.65 -22.92 21.76
CA ILE A 178 5.91 -23.20 21.05
C ILE A 178 7.00 -22.25 21.55
N THR A 179 8.20 -22.78 21.79
CA THR A 179 9.39 -22.02 22.18
C THR A 179 10.36 -21.90 21.01
N VAL A 180 11.09 -20.78 20.92
CA VAL A 180 12.09 -20.56 19.85
C VAL A 180 13.49 -20.82 20.43
N ASN A 181 14.25 -21.75 19.84
CA ASN A 181 15.59 -22.12 20.30
C ASN A 181 16.67 -21.50 19.41
N GLN A 182 17.23 -20.38 19.83
CA GLN A 182 18.31 -19.76 19.07
C GLN A 182 19.68 -20.35 19.45
N THR A 183 20.17 -21.22 18.57
CA THR A 183 21.46 -21.92 18.70
C THR A 183 22.68 -21.02 18.48
N GLN A 184 22.51 -19.83 17.89
CA GLN A 184 23.58 -18.86 17.64
C GLN A 184 23.54 -17.70 18.63
N SER A 185 24.63 -17.51 19.38
CA SER A 185 24.86 -16.30 20.18
C SER A 185 25.49 -15.22 19.31
N ARG A 186 24.82 -14.07 19.16
CA ARG A 186 25.34 -12.84 18.55
C ARG A 186 25.41 -11.72 19.59
N SER A 187 26.18 -10.68 19.31
CA SER A 187 26.28 -9.52 20.20
C SER A 187 25.17 -8.51 19.93
N ASP A 188 24.75 -7.78 20.97
CA ASP A 188 23.70 -6.74 20.86
C ASP A 188 24.09 -5.66 19.83
N ALA A 189 25.39 -5.38 19.69
CA ALA A 189 25.95 -4.44 18.72
C ALA A 189 25.83 -4.90 17.24
N GLU A 190 25.63 -6.19 16.98
CA GLU A 190 25.31 -6.72 15.65
C GLU A 190 23.79 -6.77 15.41
N ILE A 191 23.03 -7.08 16.47
CA ILE A 191 21.57 -7.26 16.44
C ILE A 191 20.87 -5.92 16.22
N LEU A 192 21.20 -4.89 17.01
CA LEU A 192 20.56 -3.56 16.96
C LEU A 192 20.52 -2.96 15.53
N PRO A 193 21.66 -2.75 14.83
CA PRO A 193 21.64 -2.14 13.50
C PRO A 193 21.00 -3.04 12.43
N GLU A 194 20.78 -4.34 12.69
CA GLU A 194 20.04 -5.22 11.79
C GLU A 194 18.52 -5.06 11.96
N ILE A 195 18.04 -4.94 13.20
CA ILE A 195 16.64 -4.60 13.50
C ILE A 195 16.31 -3.22 12.90
N GLU A 196 17.13 -2.20 13.15
CA GLU A 196 16.95 -0.86 12.58
C GLU A 196 16.87 -0.88 11.05
N ARG A 197 17.78 -1.63 10.38
CA ARG A 197 17.73 -1.84 8.93
C ARG A 197 16.43 -2.50 8.49
N ARG A 198 15.95 -3.53 9.18
CA ARG A 198 14.70 -4.24 8.80
C ARG A 198 13.46 -3.38 8.99
N LEU A 199 13.36 -2.66 10.11
CA LEU A 199 12.28 -1.69 10.35
C LEU A 199 12.25 -0.61 9.26
N ALA A 200 13.40 0.02 8.99
CA ALA A 200 13.56 1.02 7.93
C ALA A 200 13.52 0.43 6.50
N SER A 201 13.39 -0.89 6.34
CA SER A 201 13.19 -1.56 5.05
C SER A 201 11.74 -1.84 4.71
N SER A 202 10.79 -1.65 5.64
CA SER A 202 9.39 -1.97 5.34
C SER A 202 8.63 -0.78 4.75
N PRO A 203 8.02 -0.91 3.55
CA PRO A 203 7.10 0.09 3.02
C PRO A 203 5.77 0.12 3.81
N TRP A 204 5.56 -0.83 4.74
CA TRP A 204 4.37 -0.94 5.57
C TRP A 204 4.53 -0.39 7.01
N LEU A 205 5.67 0.24 7.32
CA LEU A 205 5.97 0.78 8.66
C LEU A 205 6.62 2.18 8.59
N THR A 206 6.30 3.06 9.54
CA THR A 206 7.05 4.32 9.75
C THR A 206 8.11 4.12 10.83
N SER A 207 9.34 3.77 10.43
CA SER A 207 10.46 3.49 11.33
C SER A 207 10.92 4.69 12.16
N ASP A 208 10.77 5.90 11.63
CA ASP A 208 11.40 7.14 12.12
C ASP A 208 10.96 7.54 13.54
N SER A 209 9.83 6.98 14.01
CA SER A 209 9.26 7.19 15.34
C SER A 209 9.46 5.99 16.29
N ILE A 210 10.27 4.99 15.91
CA ILE A 210 10.50 3.74 16.65
C ILE A 210 11.94 3.69 17.13
N ASN A 211 12.16 3.70 18.44
CA ASN A 211 13.48 3.50 19.04
C ASN A 211 13.63 2.03 19.45
N VAL A 212 14.81 1.47 19.17
CA VAL A 212 15.17 0.08 19.48
C VAL A 212 16.26 0.08 20.55
N ASN A 213 16.06 -0.67 21.63
CA ASN A 213 17.11 -1.02 22.58
C ASN A 213 17.32 -2.54 22.58
N VAL A 214 18.56 -3.01 22.74
CA VAL A 214 18.90 -4.43 22.76
C VAL A 214 19.87 -4.70 23.92
N GLU A 215 19.47 -5.56 24.85
CA GLU A 215 20.28 -5.94 26.01
C GLU A 215 20.27 -7.47 26.17
N ASN A 216 21.43 -8.11 26.03
CA ASN A 216 21.60 -9.56 26.13
C ASN A 216 20.64 -10.36 25.22
N GLY A 217 20.38 -9.86 24.00
CA GLY A 217 19.41 -10.40 23.05
C GLY A 217 17.95 -10.11 23.37
N SER A 218 17.64 -9.34 24.41
CA SER A 218 16.28 -8.86 24.69
C SER A 218 16.06 -7.49 24.03
N VAL A 219 15.13 -7.41 23.09
CA VAL A 219 14.78 -6.20 22.36
C VAL A 219 13.62 -5.49 23.06
N THR A 220 13.74 -4.17 23.24
CA THR A 220 12.62 -3.30 23.64
C THR A 220 12.36 -2.26 22.56
N LEU A 221 11.10 -2.15 22.14
CA LEU A 221 10.62 -1.16 21.18
C LEU A 221 9.83 -0.07 21.92
N THR A 222 10.22 1.19 21.71
CA THR A 222 9.57 2.37 22.29
C THR A 222 9.31 3.43 21.22
N GLY A 223 8.45 4.41 21.52
CA GLY A 223 8.09 5.47 20.57
C GLY A 223 6.65 5.34 20.08
N VAL A 224 6.39 5.70 18.83
CA VAL A 224 5.03 5.88 18.28
C VAL A 224 4.86 5.26 16.89
N VAL A 225 3.69 4.67 16.62
CA VAL A 225 3.26 4.18 15.29
C VAL A 225 1.81 4.59 14.96
N GLY A 226 1.43 4.56 13.69
CA GLY A 226 0.11 5.00 13.22
C GLY A 226 -1.05 4.01 13.40
N SER A 227 -0.76 2.72 13.67
CA SER A 227 -1.75 1.64 13.76
C SER A 227 -1.30 0.47 14.66
N VAL A 228 -2.24 -0.38 15.08
CA VAL A 228 -1.92 -1.64 15.78
C VAL A 228 -1.21 -2.62 14.85
N GLN A 229 -1.56 -2.63 13.57
CA GLN A 229 -0.91 -3.43 12.54
C GLN A 229 0.58 -3.06 12.41
N GLU A 230 0.95 -1.78 12.44
CA GLU A 230 2.35 -1.34 12.50
C GLU A 230 3.03 -1.78 13.81
N LYS A 231 2.36 -1.65 14.96
CA LYS A 231 2.89 -2.12 16.26
C LYS A 231 3.19 -3.62 16.25
N SER A 232 2.35 -4.42 15.60
CA SER A 232 2.53 -5.85 15.39
C SER A 232 3.64 -6.15 14.38
N LEU A 233 3.72 -5.41 13.28
CA LEU A 233 4.75 -5.56 12.25
C LEU A 233 6.15 -5.22 12.77
N ALA A 234 6.30 -4.13 13.53
CA ALA A 234 7.56 -3.75 14.17
C ALA A 234 8.09 -4.86 15.09
N ARG A 235 7.20 -5.51 15.86
CA ARG A 235 7.53 -6.68 16.67
C ARG A 235 8.03 -7.86 15.81
N VAL A 236 7.36 -8.17 14.69
CA VAL A 236 7.75 -9.26 13.79
C VAL A 236 9.11 -9.00 13.13
N LEU A 237 9.33 -7.79 12.59
CA LEU A 237 10.60 -7.40 11.94
C LEU A 237 11.79 -7.35 12.90
N SER A 238 11.54 -7.20 14.21
CA SER A 238 12.57 -7.20 15.25
C SER A 238 13.08 -8.59 15.63
N TRP A 239 12.44 -9.67 15.18
CA TRP A 239 12.97 -11.03 15.35
C TRP A 239 14.03 -11.31 14.29
N VAL A 240 15.28 -11.01 14.64
CA VAL A 240 16.49 -11.39 13.90
C VAL A 240 17.25 -12.49 14.65
N THR A 241 18.24 -13.09 13.99
CA THR A 241 19.16 -14.06 14.60
C THR A 241 19.90 -13.40 15.77
N GLY A 242 19.83 -14.00 16.96
CA GLY A 242 20.37 -13.48 18.23
C GLY A 242 19.30 -12.94 19.20
N VAL A 243 18.07 -12.67 18.75
CA VAL A 243 16.98 -12.12 19.57
C VAL A 243 16.24 -13.21 20.34
N ARG A 244 16.25 -13.09 21.68
CA ARG A 244 15.57 -13.99 22.63
C ARG A 244 14.14 -13.55 22.95
N THR A 245 13.91 -12.24 22.99
CA THR A 245 12.63 -11.62 23.40
C THR A 245 12.45 -10.29 22.69
N VAL A 246 11.20 -9.94 22.37
CA VAL A 246 10.82 -8.62 21.85
C VAL A 246 9.65 -8.07 22.67
N ASP A 247 9.88 -6.99 23.41
CA ASP A 247 8.85 -6.24 24.13
C ASP A 247 8.47 -4.98 23.35
N ASN A 248 7.21 -4.89 22.91
CA ASN A 248 6.65 -3.70 22.26
C ASN A 248 5.57 -2.99 23.10
N ARG A 249 5.45 -3.29 24.40
CA ARG A 249 4.42 -2.69 25.27
C ARG A 249 4.52 -1.16 25.29
N GLN A 250 5.74 -0.63 25.29
CA GLN A 250 6.09 0.80 25.30
C GLN A 250 6.08 1.47 23.91
N LEU A 251 5.76 0.73 22.84
CA LEU A 251 5.54 1.30 21.51
C LEU A 251 4.07 1.75 21.42
N GLU A 252 3.79 3.05 21.50
CA GLU A 252 2.42 3.56 21.53
C GLU A 252 1.80 3.63 20.13
N VAL A 253 0.49 3.36 20.03
CA VAL A 253 -0.27 3.74 18.83
C VAL A 253 -0.79 5.15 19.06
N ALA A 254 -0.50 6.04 18.11
CA ALA A 254 -0.59 7.48 18.29
C ALA A 254 -1.97 7.96 18.72
N GLN A 255 -1.97 8.88 19.70
CA GLN A 255 -3.10 9.78 19.91
C GLN A 255 -2.96 10.92 18.91
N TRP A 256 -3.73 10.85 17.81
CA TRP A 256 -3.78 11.87 16.77
C TRP A 256 -4.05 13.25 17.41
N ARG A 257 -3.06 14.13 17.36
CA ARG A 257 -3.15 15.48 17.94
C ARG A 257 -2.28 16.43 17.12
N ASP A 258 -2.84 16.80 15.98
CA ASP A 258 -2.38 17.88 15.09
C ASP A 258 -1.15 17.59 14.20
N GLN A 259 -0.71 16.33 14.05
CA GLN A 259 0.31 15.95 13.06
C GLN A 259 -0.05 14.66 12.28
N PRO A 260 -0.04 14.68 10.94
CA PRO A 260 -0.09 13.45 10.14
C PRO A 260 1.25 12.72 10.22
N HIS A 261 1.22 11.38 10.36
CA HIS A 261 2.44 10.57 10.30
C HIS A 261 3.00 10.53 8.88
N ARG A 262 3.83 11.52 8.58
CA ARG A 262 4.62 11.57 7.35
C ARG A 262 5.97 10.92 7.62
N ARG A 263 6.41 10.06 6.71
CA ARG A 263 7.84 9.74 6.58
C ARG A 263 8.53 10.97 5.97
N ASP A 264 8.88 11.95 6.78
CA ASP A 264 9.62 13.11 6.28
C ASP A 264 11.01 12.68 5.76
N SER A 265 11.62 11.65 6.36
CA SER A 265 12.94 11.08 6.03
C SER A 265 12.98 10.15 4.80
N LEU A 266 11.95 10.16 3.94
CA LEU A 266 11.68 9.16 2.88
C LEU A 266 12.75 8.96 1.80
N VAL A 267 13.84 9.73 1.81
CA VAL A 267 14.93 9.64 0.83
C VAL A 267 16.29 9.52 1.54
N VAL A 268 16.39 8.64 2.53
CA VAL A 268 17.68 7.98 2.82
C VAL A 268 18.01 7.11 1.61
N MET A 269 18.85 7.68 0.74
CA MET A 269 19.24 7.17 -0.57
C MET A 269 19.85 5.76 -0.48
N ARG A 270 19.01 4.72 -0.61
CA ARG A 270 19.46 3.34 -0.77
C ARG A 270 20.03 3.17 -2.17
N ASN A 271 21.36 3.12 -2.25
CA ASN A 271 22.03 2.64 -3.47
C ASN A 271 21.69 1.16 -3.72
N ASP A 272 21.91 0.67 -4.93
CA ASP A 272 21.53 -0.71 -5.30
C ASP A 272 22.19 -1.78 -4.39
N THR A 273 23.35 -1.49 -3.78
CA THR A 273 24.02 -2.37 -2.80
C THR A 273 23.28 -2.44 -1.46
N GLN A 274 22.83 -1.30 -0.94
CA GLN A 274 22.00 -1.24 0.29
C GLN A 274 20.62 -1.85 0.05
N LEU A 275 20.02 -1.57 -1.12
CA LEU A 275 18.73 -2.14 -1.49
C LEU A 275 18.82 -3.66 -1.73
N LYS A 276 19.90 -4.13 -2.35
CA LYS A 276 20.21 -5.56 -2.48
C LYS A 276 20.27 -6.23 -1.10
N ARG A 277 21.03 -5.67 -0.17
CA ARG A 277 21.11 -6.20 1.21
C ARG A 277 19.75 -6.22 1.89
N ALA A 278 18.93 -5.19 1.72
CA ALA A 278 17.58 -5.18 2.31
C ALA A 278 16.66 -6.28 1.75
N VAL A 279 16.75 -6.59 0.46
CA VAL A 279 16.03 -7.73 -0.14
C VAL A 279 16.60 -9.06 0.36
N GLU A 280 17.92 -9.20 0.46
CA GLU A 280 18.58 -10.40 1.01
C GLU A 280 18.22 -10.61 2.51
N ASP A 281 18.22 -9.55 3.32
CA ASP A 281 17.75 -9.52 4.71
C ASP A 281 16.26 -9.93 4.79
N SER A 282 15.41 -9.52 3.84
CA SER A 282 13.98 -9.91 3.83
C SER A 282 13.80 -11.39 3.48
N LEU A 283 14.50 -11.89 2.45
CA LEU A 283 14.45 -13.30 2.02
C LEU A 283 15.07 -14.25 3.06
N LEU A 284 16.03 -13.79 3.86
CA LEU A 284 16.67 -14.55 4.94
C LEU A 284 15.68 -14.91 6.07
N TYR A 285 14.71 -14.05 6.34
CA TYR A 285 13.82 -14.14 7.50
C TYR A 285 12.37 -14.58 7.19
N ASP A 286 12.04 -14.89 5.94
CA ASP A 286 10.86 -15.69 5.62
C ASP A 286 11.23 -17.18 5.57
N PRO A 287 10.79 -18.03 6.52
CA PRO A 287 11.11 -19.47 6.53
C PRO A 287 10.49 -20.24 5.35
N ARG A 288 9.50 -19.66 4.64
CA ARG A 288 9.01 -20.21 3.36
C ARG A 288 10.06 -20.14 2.25
N VAL A 289 11.09 -19.29 2.42
CA VAL A 289 12.09 -18.96 1.42
C VAL A 289 13.47 -19.47 1.84
N ARG A 290 13.99 -20.48 1.14
CA ARG A 290 15.37 -20.95 1.32
C ARG A 290 16.35 -20.01 0.61
N HIS A 291 16.62 -18.84 1.21
CA HIS A 291 17.41 -17.74 0.65
C HIS A 291 18.74 -18.18 0.00
N ALA A 292 19.43 -19.17 0.56
CA ALA A 292 20.71 -19.67 0.07
C ALA A 292 20.67 -20.29 -1.34
N GLN A 293 19.48 -20.55 -1.90
CA GLN A 293 19.29 -20.99 -3.29
C GLN A 293 18.88 -19.86 -4.25
N ILE A 294 18.84 -18.61 -3.78
CA ILE A 294 18.35 -17.43 -4.50
C ILE A 294 19.46 -16.39 -4.68
N THR A 295 19.80 -16.05 -5.92
CA THR A 295 20.70 -14.96 -6.25
C THR A 295 19.91 -13.68 -6.52
N VAL A 296 20.09 -12.68 -5.66
CA VAL A 296 19.51 -11.33 -5.83
C VAL A 296 20.43 -10.45 -6.69
N HIS A 297 19.89 -9.91 -7.78
CA HIS A 297 20.47 -8.80 -8.53
C HIS A 297 19.57 -7.58 -8.42
N VAL A 298 20.15 -6.40 -8.17
CA VAL A 298 19.43 -5.12 -8.14
C VAL A 298 20.11 -4.15 -9.10
N ARG A 299 19.31 -3.40 -9.87
CA ARG A 299 19.79 -2.32 -10.72
C ARG A 299 18.74 -1.23 -10.86
N TYR A 300 19.06 -0.02 -10.41
CA TYR A 300 18.21 1.17 -10.39
C TYR A 300 16.86 0.95 -9.71
N GLY A 301 16.87 0.24 -8.57
CA GLY A 301 15.66 -0.17 -7.85
C GLY A 301 14.85 -1.30 -8.49
N ALA A 302 15.28 -1.86 -9.63
CA ALA A 302 14.67 -3.06 -10.21
C ALA A 302 15.39 -4.32 -9.71
N VAL A 303 14.67 -5.17 -8.99
CA VAL A 303 15.16 -6.45 -8.47
C VAL A 303 14.95 -7.54 -9.51
N SER A 304 15.89 -8.47 -9.63
CA SER A 304 15.76 -9.72 -10.38
C SER A 304 16.23 -10.90 -9.52
N LEU A 305 15.36 -11.88 -9.33
CA LEU A 305 15.58 -13.06 -8.50
C LEU A 305 15.85 -14.26 -9.39
N PHE A 306 17.00 -14.91 -9.22
CA PHE A 306 17.40 -16.11 -9.97
C PHE A 306 17.71 -17.26 -9.02
N GLY A 307 17.65 -18.50 -9.51
CA GLY A 307 17.87 -19.69 -8.69
C GLY A 307 16.65 -20.60 -8.66
N THR A 308 16.57 -21.45 -7.63
CA THR A 308 15.58 -22.54 -7.56
C THR A 308 14.95 -22.62 -6.17
N VAL A 309 13.67 -23.00 -6.13
CA VAL A 309 12.86 -23.10 -4.90
C VAL A 309 11.95 -24.32 -4.98
N ARG A 310 11.53 -24.89 -3.85
CA ARG A 310 10.87 -26.22 -3.82
C ARG A 310 9.37 -26.21 -4.10
N THR A 311 8.71 -25.06 -3.92
CA THR A 311 7.25 -24.90 -4.08
C THR A 311 6.92 -23.60 -4.82
N LEU A 312 5.73 -23.53 -5.42
CA LEU A 312 5.22 -22.30 -6.03
C LEU A 312 4.97 -21.20 -4.97
N SER A 313 4.70 -21.60 -3.72
CA SER A 313 4.56 -20.71 -2.57
C SER A 313 5.88 -20.03 -2.23
N ALA A 314 6.98 -20.78 -2.08
CA ALA A 314 8.31 -20.22 -1.90
C ALA A 314 8.71 -19.27 -3.04
N LYS A 315 8.31 -19.58 -4.29
CA LYS A 315 8.50 -18.70 -5.45
C LYS A 315 7.72 -17.39 -5.35
N ARG A 316 6.51 -17.40 -4.79
CA ARG A 316 5.65 -16.23 -4.61
C ARG A 316 6.05 -15.39 -3.40
N ALA A 317 6.38 -16.05 -2.29
CA ALA A 317 6.92 -15.44 -1.09
C ALA A 317 8.16 -14.59 -1.43
N ALA A 318 9.18 -15.19 -2.05
CA ALA A 318 10.40 -14.48 -2.44
C ALA A 318 10.15 -13.26 -3.37
N GLU A 319 9.15 -13.33 -4.25
CA GLU A 319 8.75 -12.18 -5.07
C GLU A 319 8.02 -11.11 -4.25
N GLN A 320 7.23 -11.51 -3.25
CA GLN A 320 6.50 -10.62 -2.37
C GLN A 320 7.43 -9.95 -1.35
N ASP A 321 8.39 -10.66 -0.75
CA ASP A 321 9.43 -10.09 0.13
C ASP A 321 10.26 -9.02 -0.60
N ALA A 322 10.62 -9.31 -1.86
CA ALA A 322 11.29 -8.35 -2.72
C ALA A 322 10.40 -7.16 -3.12
N LYS A 323 9.07 -7.33 -3.22
CA LYS A 323 8.13 -6.18 -3.38
C LYS A 323 7.97 -5.41 -2.06
N ASP A 324 7.98 -6.07 -0.93
CA ASP A 324 7.77 -5.49 0.40
C ASP A 324 9.08 -4.96 1.02
N THR A 325 10.07 -4.67 0.18
CA THR A 325 11.31 -3.97 0.52
C THR A 325 11.28 -2.52 0.00
N LEU A 326 11.38 -1.55 0.91
CA LEU A 326 11.39 -0.13 0.63
C LEU A 326 12.55 0.25 -0.32
N GLY A 327 12.19 0.91 -1.42
CA GLY A 327 13.09 1.27 -2.52
C GLY A 327 12.96 0.37 -3.75
N VAL A 328 12.34 -0.81 -3.64
CA VAL A 328 12.11 -1.67 -4.81
C VAL A 328 11.00 -1.09 -5.69
N ARG A 329 11.38 -0.72 -6.92
CA ARG A 329 10.49 -0.16 -7.95
C ARG A 329 9.75 -1.25 -8.73
N ARG A 330 10.37 -2.44 -8.91
CA ARG A 330 9.82 -3.57 -9.67
C ARG A 330 10.63 -4.84 -9.44
N VAL A 331 9.99 -6.01 -9.38
CA VAL A 331 10.65 -7.33 -9.32
C VAL A 331 10.61 -8.03 -10.70
N ARG A 332 11.60 -8.86 -11.01
CA ARG A 332 11.56 -9.94 -12.01
C ARG A 332 11.83 -11.27 -11.32
N ASN A 333 10.81 -12.10 -11.20
CA ASN A 333 10.92 -13.43 -10.63
C ASN A 333 11.32 -14.45 -11.72
N HIS A 334 12.60 -14.79 -11.77
CA HIS A 334 13.14 -15.82 -12.67
C HIS A 334 13.41 -17.15 -11.93
N LEU A 335 12.89 -17.32 -10.70
CA LEU A 335 13.01 -18.55 -9.93
C LEU A 335 12.30 -19.72 -10.62
N LYS A 336 12.92 -20.89 -10.58
CA LYS A 336 12.30 -22.16 -11.01
C LYS A 336 11.76 -22.92 -9.80
N VAL A 337 10.60 -23.55 -9.97
CA VAL A 337 10.08 -24.51 -9.00
C VAL A 337 10.71 -25.87 -9.32
N GLU A 338 11.52 -26.38 -8.40
CA GLU A 338 12.20 -27.68 -8.46
C GLU A 338 11.84 -28.46 -7.19
N PRO A 339 10.75 -29.25 -7.22
CA PRO A 339 10.27 -29.96 -6.04
C PRO A 339 11.19 -31.13 -5.68
N THR A 340 11.20 -31.51 -4.39
CA THR A 340 11.94 -32.68 -3.91
C THR A 340 11.31 -34.00 -4.35
N GLU A 341 10.00 -34.00 -4.63
CA GLU A 341 9.25 -35.16 -5.09
C GLU A 341 8.44 -34.77 -6.34
N PHE A 342 8.48 -35.62 -7.37
CA PHE A 342 7.72 -35.44 -8.60
C PHE A 342 6.40 -36.21 -8.48
N LEU A 343 5.35 -35.51 -8.07
CA LEU A 343 3.98 -35.99 -8.18
C LEU A 343 3.49 -35.88 -9.64
N ASP A 344 2.62 -36.81 -10.05
CA ASP A 344 1.89 -36.68 -11.32
C ASP A 344 0.64 -35.80 -11.18
N ASP A 345 0.04 -35.45 -12.32
CA ASP A 345 -1.14 -34.57 -12.37
C ASP A 345 -2.35 -35.13 -11.60
N VAL A 346 -2.45 -36.45 -11.42
CA VAL A 346 -3.53 -37.09 -10.65
C VAL A 346 -3.27 -36.91 -9.16
N ALA A 347 -2.06 -37.24 -8.70
CA ALA A 347 -1.64 -37.08 -7.31
C ALA A 347 -1.73 -35.62 -6.83
N ILE A 348 -1.32 -34.65 -7.66
CA ILE A 348 -1.46 -33.21 -7.36
C ILE A 348 -2.94 -32.82 -7.22
N THR A 349 -3.80 -33.30 -8.13
CA THR A 349 -5.25 -33.01 -8.10
C THR A 349 -5.94 -33.65 -6.90
N GLU A 350 -5.56 -34.87 -6.53
CA GLU A 350 -6.04 -35.52 -5.30
C GLU A 350 -5.59 -34.78 -4.02
N TRP A 351 -4.34 -34.34 -3.97
CA TRP A 351 -3.80 -33.58 -2.83
C TRP A 351 -4.56 -32.26 -2.66
N ALA A 352 -4.77 -31.53 -3.75
CA ALA A 352 -5.53 -30.30 -3.78
C ALA A 352 -6.95 -30.46 -3.21
N ASN A 353 -7.68 -31.49 -3.66
CA ASN A 353 -9.02 -31.80 -3.15
C ASN A 353 -9.00 -32.16 -1.65
N LYS A 354 -8.00 -32.92 -1.19
CA LYS A 354 -7.82 -33.24 0.25
C LYS A 354 -7.60 -31.98 1.07
N VAL A 355 -6.72 -31.08 0.63
CA VAL A 355 -6.41 -29.82 1.34
C VAL A 355 -7.62 -28.89 1.41
N PHE A 356 -8.41 -28.75 0.34
CA PHE A 356 -9.64 -27.95 0.37
C PHE A 356 -10.72 -28.52 1.30
N LEU A 357 -10.84 -29.84 1.43
CA LEU A 357 -11.76 -30.48 2.39
C LEU A 357 -11.35 -30.24 3.86
N ARG A 358 -10.04 -30.09 4.13
CA ARG A 358 -9.49 -29.78 5.45
C ARG A 358 -9.56 -28.30 5.82
N ASP A 359 -9.55 -27.39 4.85
CA ASP A 359 -9.50 -25.95 5.12
C ASP A 359 -10.85 -25.41 5.63
N ALA A 360 -10.79 -24.59 6.67
CA ALA A 360 -11.96 -24.06 7.37
C ALA A 360 -12.80 -23.10 6.49
N VAL A 361 -12.19 -22.43 5.52
CA VAL A 361 -12.84 -21.47 4.61
C VAL A 361 -13.28 -22.15 3.32
N LEU A 362 -12.47 -23.06 2.75
CA LEU A 362 -12.77 -23.66 1.45
C LEU A 362 -13.73 -24.84 1.50
N SER A 363 -13.83 -25.54 2.64
CA SER A 363 -14.63 -26.76 2.78
C SER A 363 -16.16 -26.57 2.84
N GLU A 364 -16.64 -25.35 2.53
CA GLU A 364 -18.04 -25.01 2.25
C GLU A 364 -18.32 -24.71 0.75
N PHE A 365 -17.30 -24.65 -0.12
CA PHE A 365 -17.41 -24.29 -1.54
C PHE A 365 -17.06 -25.45 -2.48
N ASP A 366 -17.77 -25.57 -3.61
CA ASP A 366 -17.38 -26.45 -4.73
C ASP A 366 -16.28 -25.78 -5.57
N VAL A 367 -15.03 -25.89 -5.10
CA VAL A 367 -13.84 -25.46 -5.83
C VAL A 367 -13.27 -26.64 -6.60
N GLN A 368 -13.38 -26.57 -7.93
CA GLN A 368 -12.96 -27.62 -8.85
C GLN A 368 -11.50 -27.46 -9.24
N VAL A 369 -10.75 -28.56 -9.24
CA VAL A 369 -9.32 -28.61 -9.52
C VAL A 369 -9.05 -29.47 -10.75
N THR A 370 -8.11 -29.04 -11.60
CA THR A 370 -7.54 -29.88 -12.65
C THR A 370 -6.06 -29.56 -12.83
N THR A 371 -5.19 -30.56 -12.88
CA THR A 371 -3.76 -30.38 -13.13
C THR A 371 -3.36 -30.90 -14.51
N ARG A 372 -2.42 -30.22 -15.19
CA ARG A 372 -1.79 -30.68 -16.44
C ARG A 372 -0.33 -30.26 -16.49
N PHE A 373 0.60 -31.21 -16.60
CA PHE A 373 2.05 -31.00 -16.58
C PHE A 373 2.52 -30.17 -15.36
N GLY A 374 1.98 -30.49 -14.17
CA GLY A 374 2.26 -29.76 -12.93
C GLY A 374 1.63 -28.36 -12.85
N LYS A 375 0.87 -27.92 -13.88
CA LYS A 375 0.13 -26.65 -13.86
C LYS A 375 -1.27 -26.89 -13.35
N VAL A 376 -1.64 -26.24 -12.24
CA VAL A 376 -2.96 -26.38 -11.62
C VAL A 376 -3.90 -25.31 -12.16
N PHE A 377 -5.14 -25.69 -12.41
CA PHE A 377 -6.25 -24.84 -12.83
C PHE A 377 -7.36 -24.95 -11.79
N LEU A 378 -7.82 -23.81 -11.27
CA LEU A 378 -8.94 -23.73 -10.32
C LEU A 378 -10.14 -23.06 -10.97
N SER A 379 -11.32 -23.61 -10.73
CA SER A 379 -12.62 -23.07 -11.16
C SER A 379 -13.69 -23.37 -10.10
N GLY A 380 -14.91 -22.89 -10.32
CA GLY A 380 -15.97 -22.92 -9.30
C GLY A 380 -16.18 -21.54 -8.70
N LYS A 381 -16.87 -21.47 -7.56
CA LYS A 381 -17.40 -20.23 -7.00
C LYS A 381 -17.18 -20.08 -5.50
N VAL A 382 -16.88 -18.86 -5.06
CA VAL A 382 -16.74 -18.49 -3.64
C VAL A 382 -17.38 -17.14 -3.35
N ASN A 383 -17.74 -16.86 -2.09
CA ASN A 383 -18.38 -15.59 -1.69
C ASN A 383 -17.43 -14.38 -1.60
N SER A 384 -16.11 -14.60 -1.58
CA SER A 384 -15.12 -13.58 -1.18
C SER A 384 -13.79 -13.72 -1.92
N VAL A 385 -13.12 -12.58 -2.12
CA VAL A 385 -11.74 -12.56 -2.65
C VAL A 385 -10.78 -13.30 -1.70
N TYR A 386 -11.01 -13.24 -0.39
CA TYR A 386 -10.19 -13.99 0.58
C TYR A 386 -10.26 -15.51 0.38
N ALA A 387 -11.45 -16.09 0.18
CA ALA A 387 -11.55 -17.51 -0.15
C ALA A 387 -10.84 -17.83 -1.48
N LYS A 388 -10.99 -16.98 -2.49
CA LYS A 388 -10.27 -17.14 -3.77
C LYS A 388 -8.75 -17.13 -3.59
N ASP A 389 -8.22 -16.22 -2.78
CA ASP A 389 -6.77 -16.09 -2.54
C ASP A 389 -6.25 -17.22 -1.63
N ARG A 390 -7.02 -17.66 -0.64
CA ARG A 390 -6.72 -18.83 0.21
C ARG A 390 -6.59 -20.11 -0.60
N ALA A 391 -7.45 -20.31 -1.61
CA ALA A 391 -7.31 -21.41 -2.57
C ALA A 391 -6.01 -21.30 -3.39
N ALA A 392 -5.52 -20.09 -3.70
CA ALA A 392 -4.26 -19.91 -4.41
C ALA A 392 -3.02 -20.03 -3.52
N GLU A 393 -3.13 -19.78 -2.22
CA GLU A 393 -2.10 -20.01 -1.20
C GLU A 393 -1.86 -21.51 -1.01
N LEU A 394 -2.91 -22.25 -0.62
CA LEU A 394 -2.84 -23.68 -0.31
C LEU A 394 -2.30 -24.53 -1.47
N ILE A 395 -2.78 -24.28 -2.68
CA ILE A 395 -2.32 -25.01 -3.88
C ILE A 395 -0.85 -24.70 -4.21
N ALA A 396 -0.34 -23.54 -3.82
CA ALA A 396 1.06 -23.19 -4.07
C ALA A 396 2.05 -23.92 -3.13
N ASN A 397 1.58 -24.46 -2.00
CA ASN A 397 2.40 -25.30 -1.10
C ASN A 397 2.58 -26.73 -1.63
N ILE A 398 1.65 -27.24 -2.45
CA ILE A 398 1.63 -28.65 -2.89
C ILE A 398 2.89 -29.01 -3.69
N PRO A 399 3.62 -30.09 -3.33
CA PRO A 399 4.75 -30.60 -4.10
C PRO A 399 4.36 -30.92 -5.55
N GLY A 400 5.17 -30.51 -6.52
CA GLY A 400 4.87 -30.70 -7.94
C GLY A 400 3.94 -29.64 -8.58
N ALA A 401 3.32 -28.75 -7.80
CA ALA A 401 2.61 -27.60 -8.36
C ALA A 401 3.62 -26.56 -8.89
N LEU A 402 3.80 -26.51 -10.22
CA LEU A 402 4.79 -25.66 -10.90
C LEU A 402 4.24 -24.28 -11.28
N ASP A 403 2.92 -24.19 -11.52
CA ASP A 403 2.20 -23.01 -11.98
C ASP A 403 0.73 -23.08 -11.57
N LEU A 404 0.04 -21.95 -11.48
CA LEU A 404 -1.36 -21.90 -11.01
C LEU A 404 -2.18 -20.82 -11.71
N TYR A 405 -3.27 -21.25 -12.37
CA TYR A 405 -4.30 -20.39 -12.95
C TYR A 405 -5.55 -20.40 -12.07
N ASN A 406 -5.76 -19.32 -11.29
CA ASN A 406 -6.90 -19.19 -10.40
C ASN A 406 -8.12 -18.55 -11.10
N GLY A 407 -8.89 -19.39 -11.78
CA GLY A 407 -10.13 -19.04 -12.49
C GLY A 407 -11.39 -19.04 -11.63
N ILE A 408 -11.30 -19.19 -10.30
CA ILE A 408 -12.46 -19.15 -9.39
C ILE A 408 -13.23 -17.83 -9.57
N GLU A 409 -14.56 -17.90 -9.68
CA GLU A 409 -15.43 -16.73 -9.67
C GLU A 409 -15.73 -16.31 -8.23
N VAL A 410 -15.67 -15.01 -7.95
CA VAL A 410 -16.17 -14.45 -6.68
C VAL A 410 -17.61 -14.01 -6.92
N GLU A 411 -18.57 -14.61 -6.21
CA GLU A 411 -19.98 -14.24 -6.26
C GLU A 411 -20.16 -12.85 -5.64
N SER A 412 -20.08 -11.84 -6.50
CA SER A 412 -20.09 -10.45 -6.09
C SER A 412 -21.50 -10.01 -5.73
N THR A 413 -21.69 -9.71 -4.44
CA THR A 413 -22.87 -9.00 -3.89
C THR A 413 -22.88 -7.51 -4.26
N TRP A 414 -21.97 -7.05 -5.14
CA TRP A 414 -21.89 -5.67 -5.62
C TRP A 414 -23.23 -5.21 -6.19
N GLN A 415 -23.84 -4.23 -5.52
CA GLN A 415 -24.98 -3.49 -6.02
C GLN A 415 -24.49 -2.21 -6.71
N PRO A 416 -25.19 -1.71 -7.74
CA PRO A 416 -24.84 -0.43 -8.37
C PRO A 416 -24.96 0.74 -7.38
N LYS A 417 -23.82 1.17 -6.82
CA LYS A 417 -23.69 2.43 -6.09
C LYS A 417 -23.72 3.62 -7.03
N LEU A 418 -24.17 4.77 -6.52
CA LEU A 418 -24.04 6.06 -7.19
C LEU A 418 -22.58 6.54 -7.18
N ASP A 419 -22.16 7.30 -8.19
CA ASP A 419 -20.76 7.79 -8.26
C ASP A 419 -20.37 8.63 -7.03
N ALA A 420 -21.33 9.38 -6.44
CA ALA A 420 -21.12 10.13 -5.21
C ALA A 420 -20.83 9.23 -3.99
N GLU A 421 -21.50 8.07 -3.89
CA GLU A 421 -21.25 7.09 -2.83
C GLU A 421 -19.87 6.46 -3.00
N ILE A 422 -19.49 6.13 -4.25
CA ILE A 422 -18.16 5.59 -4.57
C ILE A 422 -17.06 6.62 -4.27
N VAL A 423 -17.27 7.91 -4.57
CA VAL A 423 -16.32 8.99 -4.20
C VAL A 423 -16.07 8.99 -2.68
N GLU A 424 -17.14 8.99 -1.87
CA GLU A 424 -17.01 9.08 -0.42
C GLU A 424 -16.47 7.80 0.21
N ASP A 425 -16.90 6.62 -0.25
CA ASP A 425 -16.38 5.34 0.25
C ASP A 425 -14.89 5.16 -0.05
N VAL A 426 -14.44 5.55 -1.24
CA VAL A 426 -13.01 5.52 -1.58
C VAL A 426 -12.22 6.54 -0.75
N ARG A 427 -12.72 7.77 -0.57
CA ARG A 427 -12.10 8.76 0.33
C ARG A 427 -12.02 8.27 1.77
N ARG A 428 -13.11 7.70 2.30
CA ARG A 428 -13.18 7.11 3.65
C ARG A 428 -12.07 6.07 3.81
N ARG A 429 -11.98 5.09 2.89
CA ARG A 429 -10.94 4.05 2.93
C ARG A 429 -9.51 4.59 2.85
N LEU A 430 -9.26 5.60 2.02
CA LEU A 430 -7.95 6.25 1.94
C LEU A 430 -7.59 6.97 3.25
N ARG A 431 -8.54 7.70 3.87
CA ARG A 431 -8.36 8.39 5.17
C ARG A 431 -8.01 7.42 6.30
N TRP A 432 -8.65 6.26 6.36
CA TRP A 432 -8.42 5.26 7.41
C TRP A 432 -7.19 4.39 7.19
N SER A 433 -6.65 4.32 5.97
CA SER A 433 -5.40 3.63 5.71
C SER A 433 -4.24 4.32 6.45
N PRO A 434 -3.48 3.66 7.32
CA PRO A 434 -2.36 4.27 8.05
C PRO A 434 -1.15 4.50 7.12
N LEU A 435 -1.17 3.86 5.96
CA LEU A 435 -0.12 3.84 4.95
C LEU A 435 -0.20 5.03 3.97
N LEU A 436 -1.33 5.73 3.90
CA LEU A 436 -1.63 6.69 2.84
C LEU A 436 -1.86 8.10 3.39
N ASP A 437 -1.12 9.07 2.86
CA ASP A 437 -1.44 10.49 3.03
C ASP A 437 -2.60 10.84 2.08
N ALA A 438 -3.83 10.60 2.53
CA ALA A 438 -5.06 10.72 1.73
C ALA A 438 -5.25 12.12 1.13
N ASP A 439 -4.73 13.17 1.78
CA ASP A 439 -4.78 14.55 1.30
C ASP A 439 -3.97 14.74 -0.01
N ARG A 440 -3.03 13.83 -0.30
CA ARG A 440 -2.27 13.79 -1.57
C ARG A 440 -2.93 12.96 -2.66
N ILE A 441 -4.06 12.30 -2.39
CA ILE A 441 -4.77 11.39 -3.30
C ILE A 441 -6.15 11.98 -3.64
N LYS A 442 -6.21 12.65 -4.79
CA LYS A 442 -7.46 13.17 -5.35
C LYS A 442 -8.25 12.04 -6.03
N VAL A 443 -9.50 11.88 -5.61
CA VAL A 443 -10.45 10.89 -6.15
C VAL A 443 -11.53 11.60 -6.99
N SER A 444 -11.81 11.07 -8.18
CA SER A 444 -13.01 11.41 -8.97
C SER A 444 -13.63 10.15 -9.60
N VAL A 445 -14.94 10.16 -9.86
CA VAL A 445 -15.69 8.99 -10.38
C VAL A 445 -16.66 9.43 -11.47
N ASP A 446 -16.86 8.57 -12.47
CA ASP A 446 -17.76 8.75 -13.62
C ASP A 446 -18.24 7.35 -14.08
N ASP A 447 -19.53 7.02 -13.92
CA ASP A 447 -20.13 5.68 -14.17
C ASP A 447 -19.35 4.50 -13.53
N GLY A 448 -18.92 4.67 -12.29
CA GLY A 448 -18.13 3.70 -11.53
C GLY A 448 -16.66 3.56 -11.96
N LEU A 449 -16.17 4.43 -12.85
CA LEU A 449 -14.75 4.57 -13.18
C LEU A 449 -14.06 5.50 -12.18
N VAL A 450 -13.46 4.95 -11.13
CA VAL A 450 -12.62 5.75 -10.22
C VAL A 450 -11.34 6.16 -10.95
N THR A 451 -10.98 7.44 -10.87
CA THR A 451 -9.65 7.94 -11.21
C THR A 451 -8.94 8.40 -9.94
N LEU A 452 -7.69 7.96 -9.78
CA LEU A 452 -6.81 8.37 -8.69
C LEU A 452 -5.70 9.27 -9.26
N GLU A 453 -5.69 10.55 -8.86
CA GLU A 453 -4.67 11.53 -9.25
C GLU A 453 -3.89 11.98 -8.00
N GLY A 454 -2.59 12.26 -8.13
CA GLY A 454 -1.81 12.83 -7.03
C GLY A 454 -0.42 12.22 -6.87
N VAL A 455 0.03 12.14 -5.62
CA VAL A 455 1.37 11.67 -5.25
C VAL A 455 1.30 10.75 -4.03
N VAL A 456 1.87 9.54 -4.15
CA VAL A 456 2.09 8.57 -3.05
C VAL A 456 3.56 8.25 -2.96
N ASP A 457 4.07 7.82 -1.81
CA ASP A 457 5.51 7.78 -1.60
C ASP A 457 6.18 6.47 -2.05
N THR A 458 5.41 5.39 -2.20
CA THR A 458 5.94 4.09 -2.67
C THR A 458 5.04 3.41 -3.72
N PRO A 459 5.58 2.50 -4.57
CA PRO A 459 4.77 1.65 -5.45
C PRO A 459 3.74 0.79 -4.69
N GLN A 460 4.05 0.41 -3.44
CA GLN A 460 3.24 -0.41 -2.57
C GLN A 460 2.02 0.37 -2.03
N GLU A 461 2.21 1.65 -1.70
CA GLU A 461 1.12 2.60 -1.43
C GLU A 461 0.24 2.85 -2.67
N ARG A 462 0.83 2.94 -3.87
CA ARG A 462 0.09 3.08 -5.13
C ARG A 462 -0.84 1.89 -5.40
N GLU A 463 -0.36 0.68 -5.13
CA GLU A 463 -1.17 -0.54 -5.19
C GLU A 463 -2.24 -0.58 -4.09
N ALA A 464 -1.90 -0.17 -2.86
CA ALA A 464 -2.85 -0.07 -1.75
C ALA A 464 -4.00 0.91 -2.04
N ALA A 465 -3.71 2.10 -2.59
CA ALA A 465 -4.72 3.07 -3.00
C ALA A 465 -5.63 2.50 -4.11
N THR A 466 -5.05 1.80 -5.09
CA THR A 466 -5.80 1.11 -6.16
C THR A 466 -6.69 -0.03 -5.62
N ARG A 467 -6.24 -0.74 -4.58
CA ARG A 467 -7.02 -1.76 -3.87
C ARG A 467 -8.18 -1.14 -3.08
N HIS A 468 -7.92 -0.08 -2.32
CA HIS A 468 -8.94 0.66 -1.58
C HIS A 468 -10.00 1.27 -2.51
N ALA A 469 -9.62 1.74 -3.71
CA ALA A 469 -10.56 2.19 -4.73
C ALA A 469 -11.56 1.09 -5.15
N ARG A 470 -11.07 -0.13 -5.40
CA ARG A 470 -11.93 -1.29 -5.70
C ARG A 470 -12.84 -1.66 -4.52
N GLN A 471 -12.30 -1.66 -3.30
CA GLN A 471 -13.08 -1.91 -2.07
C GLN A 471 -14.16 -0.85 -1.80
N GLY A 472 -13.96 0.40 -2.26
CA GLY A 472 -14.99 1.45 -2.24
C GLY A 472 -16.08 1.31 -3.32
N GLY A 473 -16.07 0.22 -4.10
CA GLY A 473 -17.13 -0.09 -5.08
C GLY A 473 -16.80 0.25 -6.54
N ALA A 474 -15.56 0.66 -6.85
CA ALA A 474 -15.14 0.96 -8.21
C ALA A 474 -15.32 -0.24 -9.17
N ARG A 475 -16.09 -0.05 -10.24
CA ARG A 475 -16.18 -1.02 -11.34
C ARG A 475 -14.83 -1.13 -12.08
N ARG A 476 -14.14 0.01 -12.22
CA ARG A 476 -12.85 0.17 -12.90
C ARG A 476 -12.04 1.25 -12.19
N VAL A 477 -10.71 1.14 -12.21
CA VAL A 477 -9.80 2.15 -11.63
C VAL A 477 -8.80 2.61 -12.69
N VAL A 478 -8.66 3.93 -12.86
CA VAL A 478 -7.60 4.60 -13.61
C VAL A 478 -6.61 5.18 -12.62
N ASP A 479 -5.52 4.46 -12.42
CA ASP A 479 -4.40 4.87 -11.57
C ASP A 479 -3.48 5.84 -12.33
N GLN A 480 -3.56 7.13 -11.98
CA GLN A 480 -2.67 8.20 -12.42
C GLN A 480 -1.78 8.72 -11.26
N LEU A 481 -1.60 7.93 -10.20
CA LEU A 481 -0.77 8.31 -9.08
C LEU A 481 0.70 8.34 -9.49
N ARG A 482 1.38 9.47 -9.27
CA ARG A 482 2.84 9.51 -9.32
C ARG A 482 3.37 8.91 -8.03
N VAL A 483 4.27 7.94 -8.12
CA VAL A 483 5.12 7.64 -6.99
C VAL A 483 6.08 8.82 -6.81
N ARG A 484 6.20 9.37 -5.59
CA ARG A 484 7.29 10.25 -5.16
C ARG A 484 8.55 9.38 -5.10
N ASN A 485 9.03 9.02 -6.29
CA ASN A 485 10.18 8.17 -6.45
C ASN A 485 11.28 8.66 -5.51
N GLY A 486 12.00 7.73 -4.88
CA GLY A 486 13.40 7.98 -4.62
C GLY A 486 14.03 8.35 -5.96
N ARG A 487 14.14 9.65 -6.22
CA ARG A 487 14.75 10.25 -7.40
C ARG A 487 16.25 10.12 -7.17
N VAL A 488 16.72 8.89 -7.32
CA VAL A 488 18.09 8.50 -7.06
C VAL A 488 18.95 9.20 -8.09
N ALA A 489 19.57 10.28 -7.66
CA ALA A 489 20.82 10.74 -8.21
C ALA A 489 21.85 9.59 -8.10
N PRO A 490 22.68 9.34 -9.12
CA PRO A 490 23.89 8.55 -8.95
C PRO A 490 24.68 9.03 -7.72
N ALA A 491 25.29 8.11 -6.96
CA ALA A 491 25.88 8.45 -5.67
C ALA A 491 26.94 9.57 -5.82
N GLY A 492 26.79 10.63 -5.03
CA GLY A 492 27.63 11.83 -5.11
C GLY A 492 27.17 12.91 -6.09
N LEU A 493 26.24 12.62 -7.03
CA LEU A 493 25.70 13.64 -7.92
C LEU A 493 24.69 14.54 -7.17
N THR A 494 24.96 15.84 -7.13
CA THR A 494 24.07 16.88 -6.59
C THR A 494 23.57 17.80 -7.70
N ALA A 495 22.57 18.64 -7.39
CA ALA A 495 22.12 19.68 -8.29
C ALA A 495 21.77 20.98 -7.55
N THR A 496 22.00 22.10 -8.23
CA THR A 496 21.67 23.45 -7.81
C THR A 496 20.95 24.17 -8.95
N LEU A 497 19.95 24.99 -8.64
CA LEU A 497 19.32 25.86 -9.63
C LEU A 497 19.84 27.28 -9.40
N ILE A 498 20.56 27.81 -10.38
CA ILE A 498 21.06 29.19 -10.36
C ILE A 498 19.98 30.06 -11.00
N VAL A 499 19.58 31.10 -10.28
CA VAL A 499 18.60 32.10 -10.72
C VAL A 499 19.39 33.30 -11.27
N GLU A 500 19.52 33.40 -12.60
CA GLU A 500 20.23 34.52 -13.24
C GLU A 500 19.34 35.77 -13.29
N GLN A 501 18.03 35.57 -13.43
CA GLN A 501 16.99 36.58 -13.28
C GLN A 501 15.91 36.08 -12.29
N ASP A 502 15.66 36.84 -11.23
CA ASP A 502 14.66 36.53 -10.18
C ASP A 502 13.28 37.18 -10.46
N THR A 503 13.26 38.31 -11.17
CA THR A 503 12.11 39.20 -11.31
C THR A 503 11.56 39.17 -12.73
N TYR A 504 10.25 38.95 -12.89
CA TYR A 504 9.56 38.73 -14.16
C TYR A 504 8.28 39.56 -14.29
N GLU A 505 7.91 39.92 -15.52
CA GLU A 505 6.64 40.62 -15.80
C GLU A 505 5.50 39.63 -16.08
N LEU A 506 4.30 39.96 -15.60
CA LEU A 506 3.06 39.24 -15.92
C LEU A 506 2.52 39.68 -17.29
N ASP A 507 2.56 38.79 -18.28
CA ASP A 507 1.89 39.02 -19.57
C ASP A 507 0.38 39.15 -19.36
N ALA A 508 -0.17 40.32 -19.70
CA ALA A 508 -1.59 40.65 -19.60
C ALA A 508 -2.51 39.77 -20.47
N ALA A 509 -1.97 39.05 -21.46
CA ALA A 509 -2.72 38.03 -22.21
C ALA A 509 -2.80 36.67 -21.47
N GLN A 510 -2.02 36.49 -20.40
CA GLN A 510 -1.87 35.26 -19.62
C GLN A 510 -2.36 35.44 -18.17
N SER A 511 -3.03 36.55 -17.86
CA SER A 511 -3.45 36.88 -16.49
C SER A 511 -4.93 36.62 -16.19
N GLY A 512 -5.19 36.36 -14.91
CA GLY A 512 -6.53 36.35 -14.30
C GLY A 512 -7.50 35.25 -14.77
N ASP A 513 -8.73 35.34 -14.26
CA ASP A 513 -9.72 34.26 -14.37
C ASP A 513 -10.10 33.85 -15.78
N LYS A 514 -10.08 34.77 -16.75
CA LYS A 514 -10.38 34.43 -18.15
C LYS A 514 -9.34 33.47 -18.72
N PHE A 515 -8.06 33.68 -18.40
CA PHE A 515 -6.99 32.77 -18.81
C PHE A 515 -7.06 31.44 -18.05
N ARG A 516 -7.29 31.46 -16.72
CA ARG A 516 -7.51 30.24 -15.93
C ARG A 516 -8.67 29.40 -16.47
N GLN A 517 -9.78 30.03 -16.88
CA GLN A 517 -10.90 29.36 -17.53
C GLN A 517 -10.53 28.79 -18.91
N ALA A 518 -9.77 29.51 -19.73
CA ALA A 518 -9.29 29.03 -21.03
C ALA A 518 -8.38 27.79 -20.90
N LEU A 519 -7.45 27.78 -19.94
CA LEU A 519 -6.64 26.60 -19.61
C LEU A 519 -7.52 25.41 -19.20
N ARG A 520 -8.50 25.62 -18.32
CA ARG A 520 -9.44 24.59 -17.87
C ARG A 520 -10.32 24.04 -19.00
N ALA A 521 -10.69 24.88 -19.99
CA ALA A 521 -11.41 24.45 -21.19
C ALA A 521 -10.51 23.63 -22.14
N ALA A 522 -9.27 24.07 -22.40
CA ALA A 522 -8.31 23.35 -23.23
C ALA A 522 -7.96 21.97 -22.66
N ARG A 523 -7.86 21.83 -21.32
CA ARG A 523 -7.71 20.53 -20.63
C ARG A 523 -8.84 19.53 -20.95
N LYS A 524 -10.07 20.00 -21.19
CA LYS A 524 -11.24 19.15 -21.53
C LYS A 524 -11.40 18.89 -23.02
N GLY A 525 -11.16 19.90 -23.86
CA GLY A 525 -11.48 19.84 -25.30
C GLY A 525 -10.39 19.27 -26.21
N PHE A 526 -9.19 19.00 -25.70
CA PHE A 526 -8.00 18.62 -26.48
C PHE A 526 -7.58 19.62 -27.59
N ASN A 527 -8.19 20.81 -27.63
CA ASN A 527 -7.82 21.88 -28.55
C ASN A 527 -6.80 22.82 -27.88
N TYR A 528 -5.53 22.66 -28.25
CA TYR A 528 -4.40 23.40 -27.70
C TYR A 528 -3.91 24.54 -28.60
N GLY A 529 -4.48 24.70 -29.81
CA GLY A 529 -3.96 25.57 -30.87
C GLY A 529 -4.05 27.08 -30.63
N HIS A 530 -4.63 27.50 -29.50
CA HIS A 530 -4.81 28.90 -29.11
C HIS A 530 -4.15 29.23 -27.76
N LEU A 531 -3.30 28.33 -27.23
CA LEU A 531 -2.56 28.58 -25.98
C LEU A 531 -1.29 29.40 -26.25
N PRO A 532 -1.00 30.45 -25.46
CA PRO A 532 0.22 31.24 -25.57
C PRO A 532 1.47 30.37 -25.30
N PRO A 533 2.68 30.81 -25.71
CA PRO A 533 3.92 30.14 -25.29
C PRO A 533 4.04 30.13 -23.75
N ALA A 534 4.81 29.19 -23.21
CA ALA A 534 5.13 29.25 -21.78
C ALA A 534 5.93 30.53 -21.45
N PRO A 535 5.89 31.02 -20.20
CA PRO A 535 6.73 32.12 -19.75
C PRO A 535 8.20 31.81 -19.99
N LYS A 536 8.95 32.83 -20.40
CA LYS A 536 10.41 32.77 -20.46
C LYS A 536 11.00 32.94 -19.07
N VAL A 537 12.12 32.27 -18.84
CA VAL A 537 12.93 32.35 -17.62
C VAL A 537 14.41 32.36 -18.01
N ASP A 538 15.28 32.88 -17.15
CA ASP A 538 16.74 32.76 -17.30
C ASP A 538 17.30 32.09 -16.03
N LEU A 539 17.47 30.76 -16.13
CA LEU A 539 17.86 29.89 -15.03
C LEU A 539 18.87 28.84 -15.52
N THR A 540 19.90 28.56 -14.72
CA THR A 540 20.87 27.50 -15.02
C THR A 540 20.72 26.33 -14.03
N PHE A 541 20.31 25.16 -14.53
CA PHE A 541 20.31 23.93 -13.74
C PHE A 541 21.71 23.30 -13.78
N LYS A 542 22.40 23.36 -12.65
CA LYS A 542 23.79 22.92 -12.50
C LYS A 542 23.85 21.56 -11.81
N LEU A 543 24.57 20.62 -12.42
CA LEU A 543 24.97 19.32 -11.87
C LEU A 543 26.38 19.42 -11.30
N GLN A 544 26.66 18.68 -10.22
CA GLN A 544 28.01 18.52 -9.67
C GLN A 544 28.22 17.07 -9.20
N ASN A 545 29.33 16.44 -9.58
CA ASN A 545 29.69 15.10 -9.12
C ASN A 545 30.66 15.16 -7.93
N ALA A 546 30.13 15.04 -6.71
CA ALA A 546 30.92 14.90 -5.49
C ALA A 546 31.22 13.43 -5.11
N GLY A 547 30.98 12.49 -6.02
CA GLY A 547 31.31 11.07 -5.86
C GLY A 547 32.73 10.72 -6.29
N ASP A 548 33.08 9.44 -6.14
CA ASP A 548 34.37 8.85 -6.53
C ASP A 548 34.34 8.09 -7.87
N GLU A 549 33.15 7.83 -8.44
CA GLU A 549 32.95 7.25 -9.77
C GLU A 549 32.44 8.26 -10.83
N PRO A 550 32.78 8.09 -12.13
CA PRO A 550 32.27 8.95 -13.21
C PRO A 550 30.77 8.75 -13.48
N VAL A 551 29.99 9.83 -13.41
CA VAL A 551 28.54 9.78 -13.55
C VAL A 551 28.10 10.03 -14.99
N LYS A 552 27.24 9.17 -15.54
CA LYS A 552 26.75 9.27 -16.93
C LYS A 552 25.29 9.71 -16.99
N VAL A 553 25.08 10.86 -17.65
CA VAL A 553 23.81 11.58 -17.75
C VAL A 553 23.39 11.63 -19.22
N ARG A 554 22.14 11.29 -19.52
CA ARG A 554 21.61 11.35 -20.90
C ARG A 554 20.68 12.55 -21.02
N LEU A 555 20.96 13.45 -21.95
CA LEU A 555 20.30 14.76 -22.06
C LEU A 555 19.68 14.97 -23.44
N GLY A 556 18.46 15.53 -23.46
CA GLY A 556 17.82 16.09 -24.64
C GLY A 556 16.86 15.16 -25.37
N HIS A 557 16.01 15.78 -26.20
CA HIS A 557 15.01 15.15 -27.05
C HIS A 557 14.08 14.16 -26.31
N ASP A 558 14.19 12.85 -26.55
CA ASP A 558 13.30 11.84 -25.97
C ASP A 558 13.90 11.12 -24.75
N SER A 559 14.99 11.62 -24.19
CA SER A 559 15.68 10.97 -23.06
C SER A 559 16.54 11.96 -22.27
N GLY A 560 16.13 12.28 -21.05
CA GLY A 560 16.63 13.46 -20.35
C GLY A 560 15.66 14.61 -20.53
N GLY A 561 14.63 14.63 -19.70
CA GLY A 561 13.62 15.68 -19.65
C GLY A 561 13.62 16.37 -18.29
N PHE A 562 13.37 17.67 -18.29
CA PHE A 562 12.98 18.35 -17.06
C PHE A 562 11.55 17.97 -16.67
N GLU A 563 11.24 18.01 -15.37
CA GLU A 563 9.89 18.20 -14.83
C GLU A 563 9.94 19.45 -13.96
N PHE A 564 9.10 20.43 -14.30
CA PHE A 564 8.92 21.64 -13.49
C PHE A 564 7.70 21.48 -12.58
N VAL A 565 7.77 22.05 -11.39
CA VAL A 565 6.60 22.29 -10.52
C VAL A 565 6.71 23.71 -9.97
N LEU A 566 5.79 24.58 -10.37
CA LEU A 566 5.70 25.96 -9.90
C LEU A 566 4.69 26.03 -8.74
N ALA A 567 5.08 26.66 -7.63
CA ALA A 567 4.22 26.95 -6.49
C ALA A 567 4.04 28.47 -6.33
N GLY A 568 2.82 28.90 -6.02
CA GLY A 568 2.40 30.30 -5.88
C GLY A 568 0.89 30.43 -6.18
N GLU A 569 0.23 31.50 -5.70
CA GLU A 569 -1.23 31.60 -5.73
C GLU A 569 -1.82 31.55 -7.16
N GLY A 570 -1.16 32.21 -8.12
CA GLY A 570 -1.54 32.22 -9.53
C GLY A 570 -0.96 31.08 -10.38
N ALA A 571 -0.38 30.01 -9.81
CA ALA A 571 0.30 28.96 -10.58
C ALA A 571 -0.69 27.96 -11.24
N GLU A 572 -0.70 27.88 -12.58
CA GLU A 572 -1.53 26.93 -13.35
C GLU A 572 -0.69 26.09 -14.34
N HIS A 573 -0.96 24.79 -14.40
CA HIS A 573 -0.24 23.79 -15.21
C HIS A 573 -1.09 23.20 -16.36
N ILE A 574 -0.57 23.03 -17.57
CA ILE A 574 -1.30 22.35 -18.66
C ILE A 574 -0.45 21.38 -19.46
N ARG A 575 -1.02 20.18 -19.68
CA ARG A 575 -0.45 19.13 -20.54
C ARG A 575 -1.11 19.15 -21.92
N ILE A 576 -0.34 19.59 -22.90
CA ILE A 576 -0.64 19.63 -24.34
C ILE A 576 -0.29 18.27 -24.94
N ARG A 577 -1.17 17.69 -25.76
CA ARG A 577 -0.83 16.54 -26.62
C ARG A 577 -0.48 17.02 -28.03
N ARG A 578 0.57 16.47 -28.63
CA ARG A 578 1.04 16.77 -30.00
C ARG A 578 1.26 15.48 -30.79
N PRO A 579 1.16 15.50 -32.13
CA PRO A 579 1.71 14.44 -32.98
C PRO A 579 3.22 14.28 -32.74
N PHE A 580 3.75 13.06 -32.89
CA PHE A 580 5.17 12.77 -32.75
C PHE A 580 5.60 11.63 -33.69
N ALA A 581 6.89 11.57 -34.04
CA ALA A 581 7.46 10.52 -34.88
C ALA A 581 7.73 9.25 -34.06
N ALA A 582 7.73 8.08 -34.72
CA ALA A 582 7.94 6.81 -34.03
C ALA A 582 9.38 6.66 -33.52
N ASP A 583 10.37 7.13 -34.30
CA ASP A 583 11.80 6.89 -34.10
C ASP A 583 12.34 7.59 -32.85
N LEU A 584 13.00 6.84 -31.96
CA LEU A 584 13.42 7.29 -30.62
C LEU A 584 14.76 8.03 -30.65
N ASN A 585 14.76 9.33 -30.34
CA ASN A 585 15.98 10.13 -30.24
C ASN A 585 16.55 10.07 -28.80
N LEU A 586 17.58 9.25 -28.59
CA LEU A 586 18.25 9.01 -27.30
C LEU A 586 19.22 10.13 -26.85
N GLY A 587 19.08 11.35 -27.40
CA GLY A 587 19.81 12.53 -26.94
C GLY A 587 21.34 12.37 -27.00
N SER A 588 22.03 13.12 -26.14
CA SER A 588 23.49 13.03 -25.96
C SER A 588 23.83 12.41 -24.61
N LEU A 589 24.84 11.54 -24.58
CA LEU A 589 25.38 10.98 -23.34
C LEU A 589 26.56 11.84 -22.87
N VAL A 590 26.36 12.53 -21.75
CA VAL A 590 27.37 13.31 -21.03
C VAL A 590 27.99 12.42 -19.94
N THR A 591 29.30 12.53 -19.73
CA THR A 591 29.97 12.01 -18.53
C THR A 591 30.41 13.20 -17.70
N ILE A 592 30.27 13.10 -16.38
CA ILE A 592 30.70 14.09 -15.39
C ILE A 592 31.69 13.35 -14.48
N GLU A 593 32.98 13.64 -14.62
CA GLU A 593 34.02 12.97 -13.84
C GLU A 593 33.98 13.39 -12.34
N PRO A 594 34.61 12.65 -11.42
CA PRO A 594 34.70 13.04 -10.01
C PRO A 594 35.25 14.46 -9.81
N GLY A 595 34.47 15.31 -9.14
CA GLY A 595 34.77 16.72 -8.91
C GLY A 595 34.31 17.68 -10.03
N GLU A 596 33.82 17.18 -11.16
CA GLU A 596 33.34 18.04 -12.26
C GLU A 596 31.89 18.51 -12.10
N GLU A 597 31.55 19.52 -12.91
CA GLU A 597 30.26 20.20 -12.92
C GLU A 597 29.72 20.30 -14.35
N TYR A 598 28.39 20.30 -14.52
CA TYR A 598 27.75 20.43 -15.83
C TYR A 598 26.49 21.28 -15.76
N SER A 599 26.42 22.34 -16.57
CA SER A 599 25.33 23.34 -16.55
C SER A 599 24.38 23.18 -17.73
N ILE A 600 23.08 23.29 -17.47
CA ILE A 600 22.00 23.20 -18.47
C ILE A 600 21.12 24.45 -18.35
N PRO A 601 21.01 25.30 -19.39
CA PRO A 601 20.12 26.45 -19.37
C PRO A 601 18.65 26.04 -19.48
N ILE A 602 17.77 26.81 -18.83
CA ILE A 602 16.32 26.70 -18.90
C ILE A 602 15.77 28.05 -19.34
N GLU A 603 15.37 28.16 -20.61
CA GLU A 603 14.90 29.42 -21.24
C GLU A 603 13.38 29.65 -21.10
N SER A 604 12.60 28.64 -20.70
CA SER A 604 11.15 28.74 -20.54
C SER A 604 10.57 27.62 -19.67
N LEU A 605 9.37 27.86 -19.11
CA LEU A 605 8.62 26.87 -18.32
C LEU A 605 7.81 25.87 -19.17
N GLU A 606 8.33 25.46 -20.33
CA GLU A 606 7.83 24.32 -21.11
C GLU A 606 8.80 23.13 -21.02
N TYR A 607 8.28 21.97 -20.61
CA TYR A 607 8.99 20.69 -20.65
C TYR A 607 8.13 19.64 -21.39
N GLY A 608 8.61 18.41 -21.54
CA GLY A 608 7.81 17.36 -22.21
C GLY A 608 8.57 16.12 -22.63
N PHE A 609 7.83 15.20 -23.25
CA PHE A 609 8.30 13.93 -23.77
C PHE A 609 7.30 13.39 -24.82
N ARG A 610 7.80 12.95 -25.98
CA ARG A 610 7.09 12.20 -27.04
C ARG A 610 5.57 12.44 -27.13
N GLY A 611 5.19 13.51 -27.83
CA GLY A 611 3.79 13.84 -28.07
C GLY A 611 3.05 14.42 -26.85
N LYS A 612 3.77 14.73 -25.77
CA LYS A 612 3.29 15.53 -24.65
C LYS A 612 4.23 16.72 -24.46
N SER A 613 3.69 17.91 -24.25
CA SER A 613 4.41 19.01 -23.62
C SER A 613 3.60 19.57 -22.47
N ASP A 614 4.30 19.90 -21.40
CA ASP A 614 3.75 20.31 -20.11
C ASP A 614 4.25 21.75 -19.87
N ARG A 615 3.33 22.68 -19.67
CA ARG A 615 3.61 24.12 -19.48
C ARG A 615 3.12 24.59 -18.13
N TRP A 616 3.90 25.43 -17.47
CA TRP A 616 3.46 26.21 -16.31
C TRP A 616 3.27 27.67 -16.67
N TYR A 617 2.36 28.33 -15.96
CA TYR A 617 2.10 29.76 -16.05
C TYR A 617 1.94 30.34 -14.64
N TRP A 618 2.50 31.52 -14.41
CA TRP A 618 2.02 32.46 -13.41
C TRP A 618 0.88 33.28 -14.02
N THR A 619 -0.23 33.44 -13.30
CA THR A 619 -1.44 34.10 -13.82
C THR A 619 -1.84 35.35 -13.03
N GLU A 620 -1.15 35.63 -11.93
CA GLU A 620 -1.31 36.78 -11.03
C GLU A 620 0.09 37.23 -10.54
N PRO A 621 0.29 38.50 -10.15
CA PRO A 621 1.54 38.96 -9.54
C PRO A 621 1.76 38.32 -8.16
N GLY A 622 3.01 38.16 -7.74
CA GLY A 622 3.36 37.62 -6.43
C GLY A 622 4.68 36.87 -6.38
N GLU A 623 4.96 36.24 -5.24
CA GLU A 623 6.11 35.36 -5.04
C GLU A 623 5.80 33.92 -5.49
N TYR A 624 6.76 33.31 -6.17
CA TYR A 624 6.69 31.95 -6.68
C TYR A 624 7.95 31.15 -6.33
N THR A 625 7.82 29.83 -6.23
CA THR A 625 8.95 28.90 -6.06
C THR A 625 8.91 27.85 -7.15
N LEU A 626 10.06 27.60 -7.81
CA LEU A 626 10.17 26.63 -8.88
C LEU A 626 11.00 25.42 -8.41
N HIS A 627 10.36 24.27 -8.30
CA HIS A 627 11.06 22.99 -8.19
C HIS A 627 11.37 22.47 -9.59
N VAL A 628 12.65 22.27 -9.89
CA VAL A 628 13.11 21.66 -11.14
C VAL A 628 13.68 20.28 -10.84
N THR A 629 13.14 19.26 -11.49
CA THR A 629 13.78 17.94 -11.56
C THR A 629 14.35 17.74 -12.96
N LEU A 630 15.61 17.34 -13.08
CA LEU A 630 16.14 16.75 -14.31
C LEU A 630 16.05 15.22 -14.21
N SER A 631 15.43 14.55 -15.18
CA SER A 631 15.19 13.09 -15.15
C SER A 631 15.63 12.42 -16.46
N TRP A 632 16.46 11.37 -16.38
CA TRP A 632 17.01 10.69 -17.57
C TRP A 632 16.97 9.17 -17.49
N PRO A 633 16.77 8.47 -18.63
CA PRO A 633 16.73 7.02 -18.67
C PRO A 633 18.14 6.41 -18.71
N THR A 634 18.30 5.34 -17.97
CA THR A 634 19.54 4.53 -17.95
C THR A 634 19.67 3.64 -19.18
N ASP A 635 20.88 3.47 -19.70
CA ASP A 635 21.14 2.51 -20.78
C ASP A 635 21.00 1.05 -20.29
N VAL A 636 20.01 0.33 -20.84
CA VAL A 636 20.06 -1.06 -21.37
C VAL A 636 18.64 -1.64 -21.53
N SER A 637 18.37 -2.20 -22.72
CA SER A 637 17.27 -3.13 -23.05
C SER A 637 15.84 -2.84 -22.51
N GLY A 638 15.31 -1.65 -22.82
CA GLY A 638 13.86 -1.41 -22.81
C GLY A 638 13.21 -1.31 -21.42
N ILE A 639 13.99 -1.00 -20.39
CA ILE A 639 13.48 -0.61 -19.07
C ILE A 639 13.82 0.87 -18.88
N TYR A 640 12.80 1.74 -18.82
CA TYR A 640 12.97 3.14 -18.45
C TYR A 640 13.19 3.23 -16.93
N GLY A 641 14.41 2.90 -16.48
CA GLY A 641 14.89 3.30 -15.17
C GLY A 641 15.26 4.77 -15.21
N GLU A 642 14.47 5.62 -14.54
CA GLU A 642 14.79 7.04 -14.40
C GLU A 642 15.75 7.25 -13.23
N PHE A 643 16.93 7.81 -13.54
CA PHE A 643 17.69 8.63 -12.61
C PHE A 643 17.11 10.03 -12.60
N SER A 644 17.27 10.75 -11.49
CA SER A 644 16.89 12.17 -11.43
C SER A 644 17.63 12.89 -10.32
N VAL A 645 17.81 14.20 -10.50
CA VAL A 645 18.21 15.15 -9.45
C VAL A 645 17.17 16.27 -9.39
N THR A 646 16.95 16.82 -8.20
CA THR A 646 16.01 17.92 -7.98
C THR A 646 16.75 19.10 -7.36
N ALA A 647 16.50 20.29 -7.87
CA ALA A 647 16.87 21.55 -7.25
C ALA A 647 15.63 22.43 -7.12
N THR A 648 15.65 23.39 -6.21
CA THR A 648 14.58 24.38 -6.02
C THR A 648 15.19 25.77 -6.19
N SER A 649 14.46 26.70 -6.79
CA SER A 649 14.87 28.10 -6.87
C SER A 649 14.78 28.78 -5.50
N ASP A 650 15.48 29.89 -5.35
CA ASP A 650 15.05 30.94 -4.43
C ASP A 650 13.72 31.57 -4.91
N THR A 651 13.21 32.60 -4.23
CA THR A 651 11.96 33.25 -4.62
C THR A 651 12.05 33.89 -6.01
N LEU A 652 11.12 33.52 -6.90
CA LEU A 652 10.90 34.19 -8.17
C LEU A 652 9.77 35.22 -7.98
N THR A 653 10.01 36.47 -8.33
CA THR A 653 9.04 37.57 -8.15
C THR A 653 8.36 37.89 -9.47
N VAL A 654 7.03 37.83 -9.53
CA VAL A 654 6.24 38.23 -10.70
C VAL A 654 5.55 39.56 -10.41
N LEU A 655 5.88 40.59 -11.20
CA LEU A 655 5.31 41.93 -11.12
C LEU A 655 4.15 42.11 -12.11
N GLU A 656 3.22 43.00 -11.79
CA GLU A 656 2.25 43.50 -12.76
C GLU A 656 2.97 44.36 -13.81
N ALA A 657 2.64 44.22 -15.09
CA ALA A 657 3.33 44.92 -16.17
C ALA A 657 3.01 46.43 -16.15
N ASP A 658 4.04 47.27 -16.04
CA ASP A 658 3.90 48.72 -15.98
C ASP A 658 3.23 49.28 -17.26
N GLY A 659 2.15 50.03 -17.08
CA GLY A 659 1.24 50.43 -18.16
C GLY A 659 1.76 51.50 -19.13
N GLU A 660 3.03 51.91 -19.05
CA GLU A 660 3.60 53.06 -19.78
C GLU A 660 4.70 52.68 -20.78
N ASN A 661 4.33 52.01 -21.88
CA ASN A 661 4.68 52.41 -23.25
C ASN A 661 3.98 51.52 -24.30
N ARG A 662 3.33 52.13 -25.31
CA ARG A 662 2.70 51.46 -26.45
C ARG A 662 2.60 52.37 -27.68
#